data_AF-A0A0A2MFR9-F1
#
_entry.id   AF-A0A0A2MFR9-F1
#
_cell.length_a   1.000
_cell.length_b   1.000
_cell.length_c   1.000
_cell.angle_alpha   90.00
_cell.angle_beta   90.00
_cell.angle_gamma   90.00
#
_symmetry.space_group_name_H-M   'P 1'
#
loop_
_entity.id
_entity.type
_entity.pdbx_description
1 polymer ?
#
loop_
_entity_poly.entity_id
_entity_poly.type
_entity_poly.pdbx_seq_one_letter_code
_entity_poly.pdbx_strand_id
1 'polypeptide(L)'
;MKKLALLLLFSITSLLAQEKKYQGLLWEVSGNGLKKNSYLYGSMHVSDKVSYHLSDAFFAHLLSADIIANESEPSTWMDLISVMGGAMDKYRTNKLYSEFYMEPSDKNDLYPLFRTNNFTINNLLFRTNEYEKEYQEETYLDMFIYRTGRKYNKKTVGLEDTKTSLLNIMNIDSRAMKPREENAAALQKILKNTGYEEALMNYYRDKDLDMLDSLTTLASSESYLKTLLYDRNIVMAHSIDSLAKTGSLFAAVGAAHLPGRRGLIEMLRSRGYTVKPVMDRYTDGGKAKKESIEAYFIKPSFKQYTTADGMVSLPVFNASIIEAGQNMQSPDLANGGYINLKRLLLKDFLKKDNKPFNHQSLDSLFYENIPGKILEKTFTGTDAYSQYDIKSVTKTGNAQHYRYYVTPLEIIVVSMAGEKNYVRQFEKEVFGNIKVKADAAQWATVSPNKGGFSVSLPNYNIVYGQNETSKSVTDVEYYAYDTADKATYFVAEHTLTDLENLEDTNFELKRMHYEFYNQLGIDSTQTRLSANPAAFTSASKIGAKPIKLKSVIKGAKYYLLGSVGAPDANSSKFFSSFAIVPFKENVAYETYKDTTALYSISMPKAENANLEFDRILPDFYDRDGDKDNLFNEKYGTKAFTLPSGQPFEIFYHKYHRHHSVEVDSLWNDIRKYVTEEDNTSADEIDISEDELIEAAASDAYAENSMDIINSLESQWNKLMAAKNGKLALVNEKTENRGTYQTFEAKVTSTVSTQAIKFKAFYRDGISYMLSTIVDKDYNNDDVAVEKMFASFTLLDNSKAEKLPADRLQLFIDDARSEYDSIRSSALASVRQLQITKTNRAKLQEFIESFDFKPEETNALTQLYGKLGDLKDEAVIPFFEKQYRRDDSNTIIQFAVLEALAQFESEAGYKKIKELMEYDLPVTDDDFEVSNLFATFAADAKNSAVLFPDVFQYYSIPEYHEPIVSFTASLLEADAIRPKKLKSYKKMLLTNTRLEIKRAKSRKAGKESGDDNYYYGNATSGDLTSYMELLYPFKSDKEVSAVFTAIKALNMDDTNLELARLDIKNNNANDEEIAALLSDPKTLFQIQKMLIAQKKTSLLKNVTDEQIATSALYTLAKINTEKDSVTFDEKRIAQAGKNSVSFYFFKVKNTDDEDYGYRQKHEKLICIAFVNNGNRINAQAYKNVGTRVISDQDEIENYKKTIIDSTINSGKARATFGKRSNRYEGMDGFEDEGL
;
A
#
# COMPACT_ATOMS: atom_id res chain seq x y z
N MET A 1 4.26 -26.70 77.41
CA MET A 1 3.84 -27.13 76.05
C MET A 1 3.77 -25.99 75.02
N LYS A 2 3.28 -24.78 75.33
CA LYS A 2 3.20 -23.66 74.35
C LYS A 2 4.54 -23.13 73.80
N LYS A 3 5.66 -23.23 74.56
CA LYS A 3 7.00 -22.80 74.10
C LYS A 3 7.72 -23.82 73.20
N LEU A 4 7.39 -25.12 73.32
CA LEU A 4 7.95 -26.17 72.43
C LEU A 4 7.26 -26.18 71.06
N ALA A 5 5.97 -25.86 71.01
CA ALA A 5 5.22 -25.73 69.77
C ALA A 5 5.68 -24.52 68.92
N LEU A 6 6.08 -23.41 69.56
CA LEU A 6 6.60 -22.22 68.85
C LEU A 6 7.99 -22.45 68.24
N LEU A 7 8.84 -23.24 68.89
CA LEU A 7 10.18 -23.58 68.42
C LEU A 7 10.15 -24.64 67.30
N LEU A 8 9.21 -25.58 67.36
CA LEU A 8 8.95 -26.49 66.22
C LEU A 8 8.34 -25.75 65.02
N LEU A 9 7.45 -24.76 65.24
CA LEU A 9 6.92 -23.94 64.13
C LEU A 9 8.02 -23.12 63.44
N PHE A 10 8.99 -22.57 64.17
CA PHE A 10 10.13 -21.83 63.59
C PHE A 10 11.17 -22.73 62.91
N SER A 11 11.24 -24.01 63.30
CA SER A 11 12.13 -25.00 62.67
C SER A 11 11.52 -25.57 61.38
N ILE A 12 10.18 -25.60 61.27
CA ILE A 12 9.48 -26.06 60.07
C ILE A 12 9.41 -24.94 59.00
N THR A 13 9.37 -23.66 59.40
CA THR A 13 9.41 -22.55 58.42
C THR A 13 10.79 -22.32 57.80
N SER A 14 11.88 -22.73 58.47
CA SER A 14 13.24 -22.69 57.90
C SER A 14 13.55 -23.85 56.95
N LEU A 15 12.81 -24.95 57.02
CA LEU A 15 12.89 -26.09 56.08
C LEU A 15 11.98 -25.94 54.86
N LEU A 16 11.12 -24.90 54.82
CA LEU A 16 10.24 -24.59 53.68
C LEU A 16 10.69 -23.38 52.84
N ALA A 17 11.84 -22.77 53.17
CA ALA A 17 12.49 -21.85 52.24
C ALA A 17 13.16 -22.69 51.14
N GLN A 18 12.51 -22.77 49.98
CA GLN A 18 13.08 -23.41 48.80
C GLN A 18 14.40 -22.71 48.48
N GLU A 19 15.54 -23.40 48.62
CA GLU A 19 16.83 -22.83 48.21
C GLU A 19 16.74 -22.44 46.73
N LYS A 20 16.99 -21.15 46.45
CA LYS A 20 17.05 -20.66 45.07
C LYS A 20 18.19 -21.38 44.35
N LYS A 21 17.86 -22.11 43.29
CA LYS A 21 18.78 -22.97 42.55
C LYS A 21 19.73 -22.12 41.70
N TYR A 22 19.24 -21.01 41.16
CA TYR A 22 19.98 -20.10 40.28
C TYR A 22 19.95 -18.65 40.81
N GLN A 23 20.76 -18.38 41.84
CA GLN A 23 20.93 -17.02 42.38
C GLN A 23 22.24 -16.38 41.89
N GLY A 24 22.13 -15.23 41.21
CA GLY A 24 23.27 -14.45 40.71
C GLY A 24 23.34 -14.38 39.18
N LEU A 25 23.93 -13.29 38.67
CA LEU A 25 24.12 -13.06 37.23
C LEU A 25 25.51 -13.49 36.72
N LEU A 26 26.51 -13.59 37.59
CA LEU A 26 27.89 -13.96 37.24
C LEU A 26 28.21 -15.38 37.72
N TRP A 27 28.74 -16.21 36.83
CA TRP A 27 29.03 -17.62 37.07
C TRP A 27 30.45 -17.96 36.63
N GLU A 28 31.21 -18.64 37.48
CA GLU A 28 32.53 -19.17 37.16
C GLU A 28 32.39 -20.56 36.52
N VAL A 29 33.11 -20.78 35.42
CA VAL A 29 33.25 -22.04 34.70
C VAL A 29 34.69 -22.54 34.86
N SER A 30 34.87 -23.69 35.49
CA SER A 30 36.17 -24.31 35.77
C SER A 30 36.15 -25.83 35.57
N GLY A 31 37.30 -26.49 35.68
CA GLY A 31 37.42 -27.94 35.44
C GLY A 31 37.48 -28.31 33.95
N ASN A 32 37.21 -29.57 33.61
CA ASN A 32 37.22 -30.11 32.23
C ASN A 32 38.47 -29.77 31.39
N GLY A 33 39.65 -29.70 32.02
CA GLY A 33 40.91 -29.41 31.33
C GLY A 33 41.20 -27.92 31.07
N LEU A 34 40.40 -27.00 31.60
CA LEU A 34 40.67 -25.57 31.50
C LEU A 34 41.94 -25.16 32.26
N LYS A 35 42.81 -24.38 31.62
CA LYS A 35 44.04 -23.84 32.22
C LYS A 35 43.81 -22.59 33.07
N LYS A 36 42.75 -21.84 32.75
CA LYS A 36 42.27 -20.66 33.48
C LYS A 36 40.75 -20.74 33.54
N ASN A 37 40.16 -20.23 34.62
CA ASN A 37 38.71 -20.17 34.75
C ASN A 37 38.12 -19.22 33.69
N SER A 38 36.92 -19.54 33.25
CA SER A 38 36.09 -18.72 32.37
C SER A 38 34.84 -18.27 33.12
N TYR A 39 34.11 -17.30 32.59
CA TYR A 39 32.99 -16.66 33.27
C TYR A 39 31.81 -16.48 32.32
N LEU A 40 30.61 -16.71 32.84
CA LEU A 40 29.35 -16.52 32.15
C LEU A 40 28.53 -15.47 32.89
N TYR A 41 28.07 -14.45 32.17
CA TYR A 41 27.35 -13.32 32.72
C TYR A 41 25.98 -13.16 32.05
N GLY A 42 24.93 -13.01 32.86
CA GLY A 42 23.56 -12.75 32.42
C GLY A 42 23.32 -11.25 32.22
N SER A 43 23.30 -10.77 30.98
CA SER A 43 23.00 -9.39 30.60
C SER A 43 21.49 -9.17 30.34
N MET A 44 21.12 -7.91 30.17
CA MET A 44 19.81 -7.47 29.67
C MET A 44 20.06 -6.39 28.62
N HIS A 45 19.39 -6.48 27.47
CA HIS A 45 19.67 -5.67 26.28
C HIS A 45 19.18 -4.21 26.33
N VAL A 46 19.30 -3.56 27.48
CA VAL A 46 18.82 -2.20 27.74
C VAL A 46 19.93 -1.31 28.29
N SER A 47 19.75 0.00 28.12
CA SER A 47 20.63 1.04 28.67
C SER A 47 20.26 1.48 30.09
N ASP A 48 19.17 0.97 30.66
CA ASP A 48 18.71 1.34 32.00
C ASP A 48 19.76 1.03 33.07
N LYS A 49 19.91 1.94 34.05
CA LYS A 49 20.88 1.81 35.16
C LYS A 49 20.76 0.50 35.96
N VAL A 50 19.59 -0.16 35.92
CA VAL A 50 19.40 -1.48 36.53
C VAL A 50 20.33 -2.54 35.95
N SER A 51 20.69 -2.46 34.66
CA SER A 51 21.62 -3.39 34.02
C SER A 51 23.08 -3.15 34.46
N TYR A 52 23.40 -1.96 34.96
CA TYR A 52 24.75 -1.53 35.36
C TYR A 52 25.06 -1.65 36.85
N HIS A 53 24.24 -2.37 37.63
CA HIS A 53 24.56 -2.71 39.01
C HIS A 53 25.63 -3.82 39.12
N LEU A 54 26.83 -3.51 38.60
CA LEU A 54 27.95 -4.44 38.38
C LEU A 54 28.88 -4.52 39.60
N SER A 55 29.24 -5.73 40.02
CA SER A 55 30.09 -5.99 41.19
C SER A 55 31.59 -5.78 40.91
N ASP A 56 32.41 -5.76 41.96
CA ASP A 56 33.87 -5.69 41.82
C ASP A 56 34.41 -6.91 41.05
N ALA A 57 33.87 -8.10 41.33
CA ALA A 57 34.18 -9.36 40.65
C ALA A 57 33.85 -9.30 39.16
N PHE A 58 32.76 -8.63 38.76
CA PHE A 58 32.45 -8.44 37.34
C PHE A 58 33.62 -7.76 36.62
N PHE A 59 34.09 -6.62 37.14
CA PHE A 59 35.20 -5.88 36.51
C PHE A 59 36.53 -6.63 36.61
N ALA A 60 36.80 -7.28 37.75
CA ALA A 60 38.01 -8.07 37.93
C ALA A 60 38.09 -9.21 36.90
N HIS A 61 36.99 -9.95 36.72
CA HIS A 61 36.96 -11.09 35.80
C HIS A 61 36.91 -10.65 34.34
N LEU A 62 36.14 -9.60 34.01
CA LEU A 62 36.11 -9.00 32.68
C LEU A 62 37.51 -8.54 32.23
N LEU A 63 38.26 -7.86 33.11
CA LEU A 63 39.61 -7.38 32.81
C LEU A 63 40.67 -8.48 32.84
N SER A 64 40.45 -9.59 33.56
CA SER A 64 41.40 -10.72 33.62
C SER A 64 41.27 -11.70 32.45
N ALA A 65 40.11 -11.74 31.78
CA ALA A 65 39.85 -12.67 30.69
C ALA A 65 40.71 -12.40 29.46
N ASP A 66 41.04 -13.45 28.71
CA ASP A 66 41.81 -13.37 27.47
C ASP A 66 40.88 -13.09 26.25
N ILE A 67 39.63 -13.57 26.34
CA ILE A 67 38.60 -13.49 25.29
C ILE A 67 37.32 -12.91 25.88
N ILE A 68 36.71 -11.95 25.18
CA ILE A 68 35.39 -11.39 25.48
C ILE A 68 34.40 -11.91 24.43
N ALA A 69 33.28 -12.47 24.87
CA ALA A 69 32.23 -12.93 23.97
C ALA A 69 30.88 -12.31 24.33
N ASN A 70 30.16 -11.90 23.30
CA ASN A 70 28.74 -11.53 23.36
C ASN A 70 27.92 -12.62 22.65
N GLU A 71 26.60 -12.58 22.72
CA GLU A 71 25.74 -13.48 21.93
C GLU A 71 26.17 -13.44 20.46
N SER A 72 26.20 -12.26 19.86
CA SER A 72 26.70 -12.04 18.51
C SER A 72 27.83 -10.99 18.48
N GLU A 73 28.67 -11.02 17.44
CA GLU A 73 29.80 -10.10 17.27
C GLU A 73 29.32 -8.73 16.75
N PRO A 74 29.36 -7.64 17.55
CA PRO A 74 28.80 -6.35 17.14
C PRO A 74 29.40 -5.77 15.86
N SER A 75 30.65 -6.12 15.51
CA SER A 75 31.25 -5.65 14.26
C SER A 75 30.55 -6.18 13.00
N THR A 76 29.78 -7.26 13.11
CA THR A 76 29.04 -7.86 11.99
C THR A 76 27.66 -7.22 11.74
N TRP A 77 27.17 -6.39 12.66
CA TRP A 77 25.82 -5.81 12.56
C TRP A 77 25.70 -4.72 11.49
N MET A 78 26.80 -4.03 11.18
CA MET A 78 26.81 -2.93 10.20
C MET A 78 26.40 -3.41 8.79
N ASP A 79 26.88 -4.58 8.38
CA ASP A 79 26.57 -5.17 7.07
C ASP A 79 25.09 -5.57 6.95
N LEU A 80 24.46 -5.90 8.08
CA LEU A 80 23.06 -6.30 8.19
C LEU A 80 22.11 -5.11 8.15
N ILE A 81 22.45 -4.07 8.92
CA ILE A 81 21.73 -2.79 8.92
C ILE A 81 21.67 -2.18 7.52
N SER A 82 22.78 -2.25 6.76
CA SER A 82 22.84 -1.75 5.39
C SER A 82 21.89 -2.53 4.45
N VAL A 83 21.77 -3.84 4.59
CA VAL A 83 20.86 -4.66 3.76
C VAL A 83 19.40 -4.41 4.12
N MET A 84 19.07 -4.35 5.41
CA MET A 84 17.68 -4.16 5.87
C MET A 84 17.16 -2.74 5.61
N GLY A 85 18.02 -1.72 5.69
CA GLY A 85 17.63 -0.33 5.46
C GLY A 85 17.15 -0.04 4.03
N GLY A 86 17.58 -0.82 3.04
CA GLY A 86 17.16 -0.67 1.64
C GLY A 86 15.81 -1.30 1.29
N ALA A 87 15.20 -2.08 2.20
CA ALA A 87 13.94 -2.78 1.93
C ALA A 87 12.69 -1.86 2.01
N MET A 88 12.77 -0.76 2.77
CA MET A 88 11.64 0.16 2.98
C MET A 88 11.35 1.07 1.77
N ASP A 89 12.27 1.22 0.82
CA ASP A 89 12.12 2.09 -0.37
C ASP A 89 11.40 1.39 -1.54
N LYS A 90 11.00 0.11 -1.40
CA LYS A 90 10.44 -0.70 -2.50
C LYS A 90 8.96 -0.41 -2.83
N TYR A 91 8.23 0.29 -1.97
CA TYR A 91 6.87 0.75 -2.27
C TYR A 91 6.90 2.10 -2.98
N ARG A 92 7.49 2.14 -4.18
CA ARG A 92 7.39 3.34 -5.04
C ARG A 92 5.98 3.39 -5.62
N THR A 93 5.25 4.44 -5.25
CA THR A 93 3.90 4.74 -5.73
C THR A 93 3.88 4.87 -7.26
N ASN A 94 2.74 4.62 -7.92
CA ASN A 94 2.47 4.76 -9.38
C ASN A 94 2.67 6.18 -9.97
N LYS A 95 3.47 7.04 -9.34
CA LYS A 95 3.61 8.48 -9.61
C LYS A 95 4.94 8.84 -10.29
N LEU A 96 5.36 8.06 -11.30
CA LEU A 96 6.66 8.20 -11.99
C LEU A 96 7.00 9.66 -12.37
N TYR A 97 6.09 10.40 -13.00
CA TYR A 97 6.42 11.74 -13.50
C TYR A 97 6.61 12.76 -12.39
N SER A 98 5.97 12.57 -11.24
CA SER A 98 6.15 13.44 -10.08
C SER A 98 7.51 13.27 -9.41
N GLU A 99 8.22 12.18 -9.70
CA GLU A 99 9.59 11.99 -9.22
C GLU A 99 10.58 12.99 -9.87
N PHE A 100 10.22 13.57 -11.03
CA PHE A 100 11.01 14.62 -11.68
C PHE A 100 10.81 16.02 -11.09
N TYR A 101 10.03 16.16 -10.01
CA TYR A 101 9.89 17.43 -9.30
C TYR A 101 11.22 17.81 -8.64
N MET A 102 11.65 19.04 -8.87
CA MET A 102 12.88 19.63 -8.38
C MET A 102 12.56 20.95 -7.68
N GLU A 103 12.35 20.90 -6.38
CA GLU A 103 12.06 22.10 -5.59
C GLU A 103 13.33 22.61 -4.89
N PRO A 104 13.57 23.93 -4.87
CA PRO A 104 14.63 24.52 -4.05
C PRO A 104 14.48 24.12 -2.58
N SER A 105 15.60 23.85 -1.91
CA SER A 105 15.59 23.55 -0.47
C SER A 105 14.96 24.71 0.32
N ASP A 106 14.08 24.37 1.25
CA ASP A 106 13.46 25.31 2.17
C ASP A 106 14.05 25.24 3.59
N LYS A 107 13.44 25.95 4.55
CA LYS A 107 13.89 25.95 5.95
C LYS A 107 13.75 24.57 6.61
N ASN A 108 12.70 23.81 6.28
CA ASN A 108 12.42 22.51 6.87
C ASN A 108 13.45 21.47 6.42
N ASP A 109 13.93 21.58 5.18
CA ASP A 109 15.00 20.73 4.65
C ASP A 109 16.35 20.90 5.37
N LEU A 110 16.55 22.04 6.07
CA LEU A 110 17.78 22.29 6.82
C LEU A 110 17.82 21.54 8.16
N TYR A 111 16.69 21.26 8.82
CA TYR A 111 16.69 20.65 10.16
C TYR A 111 17.43 19.29 10.23
N PRO A 112 17.26 18.37 9.25
CA PRO A 112 18.03 17.13 9.22
C PRO A 112 19.55 17.32 9.18
N LEU A 113 20.07 18.48 8.76
CA LEU A 113 21.51 18.74 8.75
C LEU A 113 22.09 18.85 10.17
N PHE A 114 21.33 19.35 11.14
CA PHE A 114 21.78 19.53 12.52
C PHE A 114 21.58 18.28 13.38
N ARG A 115 20.42 17.62 13.21
CA ARG A 115 20.04 16.45 13.99
C ARG A 115 20.75 15.22 13.45
N THR A 116 21.72 14.65 14.16
CA THR A 116 22.30 13.36 13.77
C THR A 116 21.15 12.37 13.66
N ASN A 117 20.97 11.72 12.49
CA ASN A 117 19.89 10.77 12.30
C ASN A 117 20.19 9.58 13.21
N ASN A 118 19.72 9.69 14.45
CA ASN A 118 20.28 8.98 15.56
C ASN A 118 19.73 7.58 15.62
N PHE A 119 18.69 7.21 14.88
CA PHE A 119 18.10 5.89 15.04
C PHE A 119 19.10 4.76 14.80
N THR A 120 19.78 4.75 13.65
CA THR A 120 20.76 3.70 13.31
C THR A 120 21.95 3.69 14.27
N ILE A 121 22.56 4.85 14.52
CA ILE A 121 23.72 4.96 15.43
C ILE A 121 23.33 4.68 16.88
N ASN A 122 22.17 5.14 17.34
CA ASN A 122 21.64 4.87 18.67
C ASN A 122 21.40 3.37 18.83
N ASN A 123 20.68 2.71 17.91
CA ASN A 123 20.43 1.28 18.03
C ASN A 123 21.71 0.42 17.98
N LEU A 124 22.74 0.90 17.27
CA LEU A 124 24.04 0.25 17.21
C LEU A 124 24.88 0.50 18.47
N LEU A 125 25.09 1.76 18.86
CA LEU A 125 26.08 2.17 19.87
C LEU A 125 25.51 2.43 21.26
N PHE A 126 24.26 2.86 21.40
CA PHE A 126 23.79 3.49 22.65
C PHE A 126 22.52 2.83 23.22
N ARG A 127 21.49 2.58 22.39
CA ARG A 127 20.14 2.11 22.75
C ARG A 127 19.51 2.95 23.86
N THR A 128 19.64 4.27 23.74
CA THR A 128 19.11 5.24 24.70
C THR A 128 17.80 5.85 24.19
N ASN A 129 16.94 6.22 25.13
CA ASN A 129 15.71 6.97 24.91
C ASN A 129 15.98 8.43 25.31
N GLU A 130 15.74 9.38 24.40
CA GLU A 130 15.98 10.81 24.68
C GLU A 130 15.13 11.33 25.86
N TYR A 131 13.94 10.77 26.10
CA TYR A 131 13.08 11.16 27.23
C TYR A 131 13.59 10.62 28.58
N GLU A 132 14.39 9.54 28.57
CA GLU A 132 14.86 8.85 29.77
C GLU A 132 16.38 8.90 29.92
N LYS A 133 17.07 9.72 29.11
CA LYS A 133 18.53 9.76 29.00
C LYS A 133 19.25 9.97 30.34
N GLU A 134 18.68 10.76 31.24
CA GLU A 134 19.24 11.00 32.58
C GLU A 134 19.11 9.79 33.54
N TYR A 135 18.23 8.83 33.21
CA TYR A 135 17.98 7.59 33.94
C TYR A 135 18.67 6.37 33.31
N GLN A 136 19.31 6.57 32.16
CA GLN A 136 20.03 5.54 31.41
C GLN A 136 21.54 5.77 31.48
N GLU A 137 22.27 4.77 31.01
CA GLU A 137 23.71 4.78 30.84
C GLU A 137 24.04 5.13 29.37
N GLU A 138 25.27 5.59 29.09
CA GLU A 138 25.64 6.06 27.74
C GLU A 138 25.55 4.94 26.68
N THR A 139 25.62 3.67 27.09
CA THR A 139 25.47 2.51 26.21
C THR A 139 24.79 1.35 26.94
N TYR A 140 24.25 0.37 26.21
CA TYR A 140 23.73 -0.86 26.80
C TYR A 140 24.87 -1.81 27.19
N LEU A 141 24.61 -2.67 28.18
CA LEU A 141 25.66 -3.43 28.88
C LEU A 141 26.49 -4.32 27.94
N ASP A 142 25.86 -4.98 26.97
CA ASP A 142 26.54 -5.85 26.01
C ASP A 142 27.60 -5.08 25.22
N MET A 143 27.29 -3.85 24.78
CA MET A 143 28.24 -2.99 24.06
C MET A 143 29.34 -2.46 24.98
N PHE A 144 29.05 -2.17 26.25
CA PHE A 144 30.08 -1.82 27.23
C PHE A 144 31.11 -2.96 27.42
N ILE A 145 30.65 -4.21 27.53
CA ILE A 145 31.50 -5.39 27.66
C ILE A 145 32.38 -5.56 26.41
N TYR A 146 31.78 -5.47 25.22
CA TYR A 146 32.49 -5.54 23.95
C TYR A 146 33.56 -4.44 23.84
N ARG A 147 33.20 -3.17 24.12
CA ARG A 147 34.12 -2.02 24.12
C ARG A 147 35.28 -2.21 25.07
N THR A 148 35.02 -2.74 26.27
CA THR A 148 36.08 -3.07 27.23
C THR A 148 37.07 -4.08 26.64
N GLY A 149 36.57 -5.13 25.98
CA GLY A 149 37.41 -6.07 25.24
C GLY A 149 38.33 -5.38 24.23
N ARG A 150 37.76 -4.51 23.39
CA ARG A 150 38.50 -3.76 22.36
C ARG A 150 39.54 -2.81 22.96
N LYS A 151 39.18 -2.02 23.98
CA LYS A 151 40.06 -1.04 24.63
C LYS A 151 41.30 -1.69 25.26
N TYR A 152 41.13 -2.87 25.85
CA TYR A 152 42.22 -3.60 26.51
C TYR A 152 42.86 -4.69 25.61
N ASN A 153 42.69 -4.57 24.29
CA ASN A 153 43.29 -5.47 23.28
C ASN A 153 43.01 -6.96 23.53
N LYS A 154 41.80 -7.28 24.01
CA LYS A 154 41.31 -8.64 24.18
C LYS A 154 40.69 -9.14 22.86
N LYS A 155 40.69 -10.45 22.65
CA LYS A 155 39.99 -11.05 21.50
C LYS A 155 38.47 -10.93 21.72
N THR A 156 37.76 -10.27 20.82
CA THR A 156 36.29 -10.22 20.81
C THR A 156 35.72 -11.26 19.84
N VAL A 157 34.64 -11.93 20.22
CA VAL A 157 33.95 -12.93 19.39
C VAL A 157 32.44 -12.95 19.68
N GLY A 158 31.64 -13.44 18.73
CA GLY A 158 30.24 -13.83 18.96
C GLY A 158 30.15 -15.32 19.33
N LEU A 159 29.19 -15.67 20.19
CA LEU A 159 28.85 -17.06 20.50
C LEU A 159 27.94 -17.71 19.44
N GLU A 160 27.23 -16.90 18.66
CA GLU A 160 26.39 -17.29 17.53
C GLU A 160 26.60 -16.36 16.32
N ASP A 161 26.12 -16.79 15.15
CA ASP A 161 26.12 -15.99 13.92
C ASP A 161 24.95 -15.01 13.92
N THR A 162 25.23 -13.72 13.74
CA THR A 162 24.23 -12.63 13.81
C THR A 162 23.12 -12.83 12.79
N LYS A 163 23.48 -13.11 11.52
CA LYS A 163 22.51 -13.22 10.43
C LYS A 163 21.58 -14.41 10.66
N THR A 164 22.15 -15.57 10.97
CA THR A 164 21.38 -16.79 11.24
C THR A 164 20.42 -16.60 12.40
N SER A 165 20.87 -15.93 13.47
CA SER A 165 20.05 -15.69 14.66
C SER A 165 18.90 -14.73 14.37
N LEU A 166 19.16 -13.62 13.65
CA LEU A 166 18.10 -12.70 13.25
C LEU A 166 17.07 -13.39 12.33
N LEU A 167 17.53 -14.15 11.33
CA LEU A 167 16.62 -14.89 10.45
C LEU A 167 15.74 -15.84 11.27
N ASN A 168 16.30 -16.62 12.20
CA ASN A 168 15.50 -17.50 13.05
C ASN A 168 14.43 -16.74 13.85
N ILE A 169 14.75 -15.56 14.38
CA ILE A 169 13.80 -14.71 15.12
C ILE A 169 12.69 -14.19 14.19
N MET A 170 13.05 -13.71 13.00
CA MET A 170 12.08 -13.26 11.98
C MET A 170 11.18 -14.39 11.47
N ASN A 171 11.58 -15.64 11.70
CA ASN A 171 10.86 -16.82 11.24
C ASN A 171 9.82 -17.35 12.24
N ILE A 172 9.65 -16.68 13.37
CA ILE A 172 8.71 -17.07 14.41
C ILE A 172 7.27 -16.78 13.96
N ASP A 173 6.39 -17.78 14.09
CA ASP A 173 4.94 -17.62 13.90
C ASP A 173 4.39 -16.66 14.96
N SER A 174 3.67 -15.63 14.54
CA SER A 174 3.09 -14.61 15.43
C SER A 174 2.14 -15.22 16.49
N ARG A 175 1.46 -16.33 16.16
CA ARG A 175 0.62 -17.09 17.11
C ARG A 175 1.43 -17.72 18.23
N ALA A 176 2.68 -18.10 17.95
CA ALA A 176 3.58 -18.65 18.96
C ALA A 176 4.01 -17.60 20.00
N MET A 177 3.82 -16.30 19.73
CA MET A 177 4.20 -15.22 20.64
C MET A 177 3.23 -15.05 21.82
N LYS A 178 2.03 -15.63 21.76
CA LYS A 178 1.05 -15.56 22.87
C LYS A 178 1.32 -16.66 23.91
N PRO A 179 1.14 -16.38 25.21
CA PRO A 179 1.11 -17.42 26.23
C PRO A 179 -0.07 -18.37 25.99
N ARG A 180 0.09 -19.64 26.34
CA ARG A 180 -1.03 -20.59 26.33
C ARG A 180 -2.04 -20.21 27.41
N GLU A 181 -3.34 -20.39 27.13
CA GLU A 181 -4.42 -20.09 28.08
C GLU A 181 -4.22 -20.81 29.44
N GLU A 182 -3.73 -22.06 29.40
CA GLU A 182 -3.41 -22.85 30.59
C GLU A 182 -2.40 -22.19 31.55
N ASN A 183 -1.54 -21.30 31.04
CA ASN A 183 -0.53 -20.61 31.83
C ASN A 183 -1.04 -19.28 32.43
N ALA A 184 -2.19 -18.77 32.00
CA ALA A 184 -2.67 -17.44 32.35
C ALA A 184 -2.81 -17.23 33.87
N ALA A 185 -3.40 -18.21 34.58
CA ALA A 185 -3.58 -18.14 36.03
C ALA A 185 -2.24 -18.17 36.80
N ALA A 186 -1.29 -18.99 36.36
CA ALA A 186 0.04 -19.06 36.96
C ALA A 186 0.85 -17.79 36.70
N LEU A 187 0.77 -17.25 35.49
CA LEU A 187 1.40 -15.98 35.10
C LEU A 187 0.83 -14.82 35.92
N GLN A 188 -0.50 -14.71 36.05
CA GLN A 188 -1.15 -13.68 36.87
C GLN A 188 -0.71 -13.75 38.34
N LYS A 189 -0.53 -14.96 38.88
CA LYS A 189 -0.05 -15.18 40.26
C LYS A 189 1.39 -14.72 40.48
N ILE A 190 2.26 -14.88 39.48
CA ILE A 190 3.66 -14.38 39.53
C ILE A 190 3.68 -12.86 39.39
N LEU A 191 2.89 -12.33 38.45
CA LEU A 191 2.82 -10.90 38.17
C LEU A 191 2.23 -10.09 39.35
N LYS A 192 1.28 -10.63 40.12
CA LYS A 192 0.69 -9.96 41.32
C LYS A 192 0.26 -8.50 41.08
N ASN A 193 -0.37 -8.23 39.94
CA ASN A 193 -0.78 -6.89 39.44
C ASN A 193 0.37 -5.98 38.97
N THR A 194 1.60 -6.46 38.93
CA THR A 194 2.74 -5.79 38.27
C THR A 194 2.73 -6.11 36.78
N GLY A 195 3.09 -5.14 35.93
CA GLY A 195 3.25 -5.37 34.49
C GLY A 195 4.37 -6.38 34.20
N TYR A 196 4.30 -7.08 33.07
CA TYR A 196 5.29 -8.10 32.69
C TYR A 196 6.74 -7.55 32.64
N GLU A 197 6.94 -6.41 31.98
CA GLU A 197 8.26 -5.78 31.85
C GLU A 197 8.81 -5.34 33.20
N GLU A 198 7.96 -4.77 34.06
CA GLU A 198 8.34 -4.36 35.41
C GLU A 198 8.72 -5.57 36.27
N ALA A 199 7.97 -6.68 36.19
CA ALA A 199 8.31 -7.91 36.88
C ALA A 199 9.66 -8.49 36.40
N LEU A 200 9.91 -8.49 35.09
CA LEU A 200 11.17 -8.95 34.50
C LEU A 200 12.36 -8.10 35.00
N MET A 201 12.21 -6.77 35.01
CA MET A 201 13.22 -5.86 35.56
C MET A 201 13.46 -6.08 37.06
N ASN A 202 12.41 -6.33 37.84
CA ASN A 202 12.51 -6.57 39.28
C ASN A 202 13.30 -7.86 39.57
N TYR A 203 12.98 -8.97 38.91
CA TYR A 203 13.69 -10.23 39.12
C TYR A 203 15.13 -10.19 38.60
N TYR A 204 15.39 -9.47 37.51
CA TYR A 204 16.76 -9.21 37.06
C TYR A 204 17.56 -8.40 38.11
N ARG A 205 16.96 -7.35 38.69
CA ARG A 205 17.56 -6.55 39.77
C ARG A 205 17.89 -7.40 41.00
N ASP A 206 16.99 -8.31 41.36
CA ASP A 206 17.14 -9.24 42.49
C ASP A 206 18.08 -10.41 42.16
N LYS A 207 18.57 -10.50 40.91
CA LYS A 207 19.45 -11.55 40.39
C LYS A 207 18.84 -12.95 40.56
N ASP A 208 17.51 -13.02 40.47
CA ASP A 208 16.71 -14.23 40.66
C ASP A 208 16.41 -14.88 39.30
N LEU A 209 17.33 -15.74 38.84
CA LEU A 209 17.17 -16.41 37.55
C LEU A 209 16.09 -17.49 37.59
N ASP A 210 15.74 -18.05 38.76
CA ASP A 210 14.65 -19.01 38.90
C ASP A 210 13.29 -18.35 38.56
N MET A 211 13.08 -17.12 39.01
CA MET A 211 11.87 -16.36 38.69
C MET A 211 11.85 -15.85 37.26
N LEU A 212 13.00 -15.46 36.69
CA LEU A 212 13.09 -15.12 35.26
C LEU A 212 12.74 -16.31 34.36
N ASP A 213 13.28 -17.51 34.66
CA ASP A 213 12.95 -18.75 33.93
C ASP A 213 11.45 -19.04 33.98
N SER A 214 10.86 -18.92 35.18
CA SER A 214 9.43 -19.15 35.40
C SER A 214 8.57 -18.15 34.63
N LEU A 215 8.94 -16.86 34.68
CA LEU A 215 8.21 -15.78 34.01
C LEU A 215 8.25 -15.96 32.48
N THR A 216 9.45 -16.20 31.92
CA THR A 216 9.63 -16.40 30.48
C THR A 216 8.97 -17.69 29.99
N THR A 217 9.05 -18.78 30.75
CA THR A 217 8.43 -20.07 30.38
C THR A 217 6.90 -19.99 30.38
N LEU A 218 6.31 -19.28 31.34
CA LEU A 218 4.84 -19.16 31.43
C LEU A 218 4.28 -18.16 30.42
N ALA A 219 5.02 -17.11 30.10
CA ALA A 219 4.60 -16.05 29.18
C ALA A 219 4.76 -16.40 27.70
N SER A 220 5.32 -17.57 27.37
CA SER A 220 5.65 -17.93 25.98
C SER A 220 5.27 -19.37 25.65
N SER A 221 5.03 -19.64 24.36
CA SER A 221 4.82 -21.01 23.87
C SER A 221 6.15 -21.79 23.79
N GLU A 222 6.08 -23.13 23.79
CA GLU A 222 7.29 -23.97 23.64
C GLU A 222 8.00 -23.74 22.30
N SER A 223 7.26 -23.52 21.20
CA SER A 223 7.87 -23.23 19.90
C SER A 223 8.61 -21.90 19.89
N TYR A 224 8.05 -20.87 20.56
CA TYR A 224 8.71 -19.58 20.73
C TYR A 224 9.99 -19.69 21.55
N LEU A 225 9.94 -20.38 22.71
CA LEU A 225 11.10 -20.61 23.57
C LEU A 225 12.17 -21.46 22.89
N LYS A 226 11.76 -22.42 22.04
CA LYS A 226 12.70 -23.23 21.26
C LYS A 226 13.55 -22.36 20.35
N THR A 227 12.94 -21.42 19.64
CA THR A 227 13.64 -20.53 18.69
C THR A 227 14.42 -19.43 19.41
N LEU A 228 13.83 -18.74 20.39
CA LEU A 228 14.49 -17.62 21.07
C LEU A 228 15.54 -18.02 22.09
N LEU A 229 15.42 -19.20 22.72
CA LEU A 229 16.31 -19.63 23.78
C LEU A 229 16.98 -20.98 23.50
N TYR A 230 16.21 -22.06 23.32
CA TYR A 230 16.78 -23.41 23.43
C TYR A 230 17.76 -23.77 22.31
N ASP A 231 17.41 -23.52 21.04
CA ASP A 231 18.28 -23.81 19.90
C ASP A 231 19.54 -22.93 19.95
N ARG A 232 19.38 -21.66 20.36
CA ARG A 232 20.50 -20.71 20.55
C ARG A 232 21.42 -21.15 21.69
N ASN A 233 20.89 -21.65 22.81
CA ASN A 233 21.67 -22.19 23.92
C ASN A 233 22.56 -23.37 23.49
N ILE A 234 22.10 -24.21 22.56
CA ILE A 234 22.91 -25.31 22.03
C ILE A 234 24.13 -24.78 21.28
N VAL A 235 23.93 -23.80 20.40
CA VAL A 235 24.99 -23.15 19.62
C VAL A 235 25.96 -22.44 20.56
N MET A 236 25.45 -21.60 21.47
CA MET A 236 26.27 -20.84 22.41
C MET A 236 27.06 -21.75 23.37
N ALA A 237 26.47 -22.83 23.90
CA ALA A 237 27.18 -23.76 24.76
C ALA A 237 28.33 -24.48 24.05
N HIS A 238 28.15 -24.82 22.76
CA HIS A 238 29.21 -25.37 21.93
C HIS A 238 30.33 -24.35 21.70
N SER A 239 29.98 -23.10 21.38
CA SER A 239 30.95 -22.01 21.22
C SER A 239 31.73 -21.75 22.51
N ILE A 240 31.07 -21.71 23.67
CA ILE A 240 31.71 -21.55 24.98
C ILE A 240 32.69 -22.70 25.26
N ASP A 241 32.29 -23.96 25.06
CA ASP A 241 33.16 -25.13 25.25
C ASP A 241 34.44 -25.06 24.39
N SER A 242 34.29 -24.65 23.13
CA SER A 242 35.40 -24.49 22.21
C SER A 242 36.33 -23.34 22.61
N LEU A 243 35.77 -22.15 22.85
CA LEU A 243 36.53 -20.93 23.13
C LEU A 243 37.26 -21.01 24.47
N ALA A 244 36.61 -21.52 25.52
CA ALA A 244 37.19 -21.61 26.87
C ALA A 244 38.46 -22.47 26.90
N LYS A 245 38.59 -23.46 26.01
CA LYS A 245 39.81 -24.28 25.89
C LYS A 245 41.00 -23.53 25.27
N THR A 246 40.75 -22.42 24.57
CA THR A 246 41.80 -21.61 23.92
C THR A 246 42.33 -20.47 24.79
N GLY A 247 41.59 -20.08 25.83
CA GLY A 247 41.95 -19.02 26.77
C GLY A 247 40.82 -18.75 27.76
N SER A 248 41.08 -17.93 28.79
CA SER A 248 40.04 -17.51 29.74
C SER A 248 38.98 -16.68 29.01
N LEU A 249 37.72 -17.11 29.08
CA LEU A 249 36.59 -16.49 28.40
C LEU A 249 35.72 -15.71 29.38
N PHE A 250 35.29 -14.51 29.01
CA PHE A 250 34.17 -13.81 29.66
C PHE A 250 33.02 -13.71 28.65
N ALA A 251 31.97 -14.50 28.85
CA ALA A 251 30.82 -14.60 27.96
C ALA A 251 29.61 -13.86 28.53
N ALA A 252 29.07 -12.90 27.81
CA ALA A 252 27.84 -12.18 28.13
C ALA A 252 26.69 -12.66 27.23
N VAL A 253 25.61 -13.11 27.86
CA VAL A 253 24.38 -13.62 27.22
C VAL A 253 23.19 -13.10 28.00
N GLY A 254 22.03 -12.95 27.37
CA GLY A 254 20.79 -12.57 28.03
C GLY A 254 20.50 -13.47 29.22
N ALA A 255 20.08 -12.90 30.35
CA ALA A 255 19.90 -13.64 31.60
C ALA A 255 18.95 -14.84 31.47
N ALA A 256 17.95 -14.77 30.57
CA ALA A 256 17.03 -15.87 30.27
C ALA A 256 17.72 -17.12 29.66
N HIS A 257 18.92 -17.00 29.11
CA HIS A 257 19.69 -18.13 28.56
C HIS A 257 20.38 -18.99 29.65
N LEU A 258 20.49 -18.50 30.88
CA LEU A 258 21.27 -19.14 31.94
C LEU A 258 20.54 -20.27 32.70
N PRO A 259 19.31 -20.05 33.24
CA PRO A 259 18.65 -20.99 34.13
C PRO A 259 17.92 -22.13 33.40
N GLY A 260 17.38 -23.07 34.18
CA GLY A 260 16.56 -24.16 33.66
C GLY A 260 17.36 -25.35 33.12
N ARG A 261 16.67 -26.44 32.79
CA ARG A 261 17.32 -27.69 32.31
C ARG A 261 17.98 -27.54 30.94
N ARG A 262 17.46 -26.62 30.11
CA ARG A 262 17.98 -26.27 28.77
C ARG A 262 18.80 -24.97 28.80
N GLY A 263 19.15 -24.48 29.99
CA GLY A 263 19.98 -23.30 30.18
C GLY A 263 21.48 -23.59 30.11
N LEU A 264 22.26 -22.56 29.80
CA LEU A 264 23.71 -22.66 29.61
C LEU A 264 24.44 -23.21 30.85
N ILE A 265 23.97 -22.92 32.07
CA ILE A 265 24.58 -23.41 33.31
C ILE A 265 24.55 -24.94 33.36
N GLU A 266 23.37 -25.54 33.15
CA GLU A 266 23.19 -26.99 33.19
C GLU A 266 23.83 -27.67 31.97
N MET A 267 23.80 -27.02 30.81
CA MET A 267 24.42 -27.51 29.58
C MET A 267 25.95 -27.53 29.64
N LEU A 268 26.58 -26.64 30.41
CA LEU A 268 28.02 -26.70 30.66
C LEU A 268 28.35 -27.74 31.75
N ARG A 269 27.54 -27.85 32.81
CA ARG A 269 27.69 -28.90 33.83
C ARG A 269 27.61 -30.30 33.22
N SER A 270 26.67 -30.55 32.33
CA SER A 270 26.53 -31.84 31.64
C SER A 270 27.70 -32.17 30.72
N ARG A 271 28.42 -31.15 30.23
CA ARG A 271 29.67 -31.29 29.46
C ARG A 271 30.92 -31.49 30.33
N GLY A 272 30.77 -31.64 31.65
CA GLY A 272 31.86 -31.94 32.57
C GLY A 272 32.52 -30.71 33.22
N TYR A 273 31.99 -29.51 33.00
CA TYR A 273 32.48 -28.31 33.69
C TYR A 273 31.89 -28.19 35.10
N THR A 274 32.66 -27.60 36.00
CA THR A 274 32.13 -27.07 37.25
C THR A 274 31.65 -25.64 36.98
N VAL A 275 30.36 -25.37 37.23
CA VAL A 275 29.76 -24.04 37.06
C VAL A 275 29.18 -23.58 38.39
N LYS A 276 29.69 -22.48 38.95
CA LYS A 276 29.29 -21.97 40.29
C LYS A 276 28.96 -20.47 40.25
N PRO A 277 27.97 -20.01 41.03
CA PRO A 277 27.67 -18.58 41.10
C PRO A 277 28.81 -17.84 41.80
N VAL A 278 29.16 -16.66 41.30
CA VAL A 278 30.12 -15.75 41.93
C VAL A 278 29.34 -14.75 42.76
N MET A 279 29.37 -14.94 44.08
CA MET A 279 28.73 -14.05 45.04
C MET A 279 29.66 -12.89 45.36
N ASP A 280 29.24 -11.66 45.07
CA ASP A 280 30.08 -10.49 45.35
C ASP A 280 29.28 -9.23 45.68
N ARG A 281 29.95 -8.27 46.31
CA ARG A 281 29.41 -7.01 46.82
C ARG A 281 29.68 -5.87 45.83
N TYR A 282 28.76 -4.92 45.80
CA TYR A 282 28.95 -3.65 45.10
C TYR A 282 29.72 -2.70 46.04
N THR A 283 30.93 -2.29 45.64
CA THR A 283 31.73 -1.32 46.41
C THR A 283 32.12 -0.13 45.54
N ASP A 284 32.71 0.91 46.16
CA ASP A 284 33.29 2.05 45.43
C ASP A 284 34.41 1.61 44.47
N GLY A 285 35.00 0.43 44.67
CA GLY A 285 36.02 -0.16 43.80
C GLY A 285 35.51 -0.43 42.39
N GLY A 286 34.39 -1.15 42.25
CA GLY A 286 33.75 -1.43 40.96
C GLY A 286 33.32 -0.14 40.25
N LYS A 287 32.73 0.81 40.98
CA LYS A 287 32.36 2.13 40.44
C LYS A 287 33.58 2.87 39.86
N ALA A 288 34.69 2.93 40.60
CA ALA A 288 35.91 3.57 40.13
C ALA A 288 36.50 2.84 38.90
N LYS A 289 36.37 1.51 38.80
CA LYS A 289 36.82 0.75 37.63
C LYS A 289 35.97 1.06 36.41
N LYS A 290 34.64 1.09 36.55
CA LYS A 290 33.72 1.54 35.49
C LYS A 290 34.12 2.91 34.95
N GLU A 291 34.25 3.90 35.84
CA GLU A 291 34.63 5.27 35.47
C GLU A 291 35.98 5.32 34.73
N SER A 292 36.96 4.50 35.16
CA SER A 292 38.27 4.41 34.50
C SER A 292 38.21 3.81 33.09
N ILE A 293 37.36 2.78 32.88
CA ILE A 293 37.17 2.12 31.58
C ILE A 293 36.48 3.09 30.61
N GLU A 294 35.48 3.82 31.08
CA GLU A 294 34.76 4.81 30.26
C GLU A 294 35.64 5.99 29.88
N ALA A 295 36.49 6.48 30.80
CA ALA A 295 37.40 7.60 30.54
C ALA A 295 38.59 7.22 29.64
N TYR A 296 38.87 5.92 29.48
CA TYR A 296 39.95 5.43 28.64
C TYR A 296 39.50 5.28 27.19
N PHE A 297 40.14 6.01 26.28
CA PHE A 297 39.96 5.87 24.83
C PHE A 297 41.24 5.39 24.17
N ILE A 298 41.13 4.44 23.26
CA ILE A 298 42.25 4.01 22.41
C ILE A 298 42.27 4.86 21.14
N LYS A 299 43.46 5.14 20.58
CA LYS A 299 43.57 5.90 19.34
C LYS A 299 42.85 5.16 18.20
N PRO A 300 41.83 5.75 17.55
CA PRO A 300 41.15 5.10 16.43
C PRO A 300 42.08 4.95 15.23
N SER A 301 41.84 3.91 14.43
CA SER A 301 42.49 3.75 13.12
C SER A 301 41.61 4.40 12.05
N PHE A 302 42.22 5.21 11.18
CA PHE A 302 41.51 5.94 10.13
C PHE A 302 41.89 5.42 8.74
N LYS A 303 40.93 5.47 7.81
CA LYS A 303 41.13 5.31 6.37
C LYS A 303 40.55 6.53 5.64
N GLN A 304 41.05 6.82 4.44
CA GLN A 304 40.50 7.89 3.61
C GLN A 304 39.17 7.41 3.00
N TYR A 305 38.13 8.24 3.09
CA TYR A 305 36.89 8.09 2.33
C TYR A 305 36.73 9.29 1.40
N THR A 306 36.22 9.03 0.19
CA THR A 306 35.95 10.05 -0.83
C THR A 306 34.58 9.77 -1.43
N THR A 307 33.73 10.78 -1.57
CA THR A 307 32.43 10.63 -2.25
C THR A 307 32.63 10.26 -3.73
N ALA A 308 31.66 9.57 -4.35
CA ALA A 308 31.81 9.08 -5.73
C ALA A 308 32.06 10.17 -6.79
N ASP A 309 31.62 11.40 -6.55
CA ASP A 309 31.88 12.59 -7.38
C ASP A 309 33.19 13.33 -7.03
N GLY A 310 33.91 12.86 -6.02
CA GLY A 310 35.10 13.50 -5.47
C GLY A 310 34.82 14.81 -4.73
N MET A 311 33.55 15.13 -4.42
CA MET A 311 33.17 16.40 -3.78
C MET A 311 33.76 16.57 -2.39
N VAL A 312 33.79 15.51 -1.58
CA VAL A 312 34.34 15.52 -0.22
C VAL A 312 35.28 14.34 -0.06
N SER A 313 36.45 14.59 0.54
CA SER A 313 37.37 13.55 1.00
C SER A 313 37.77 13.82 2.45
N LEU A 314 37.63 12.82 3.32
CA LEU A 314 37.91 12.94 4.76
C LEU A 314 38.38 11.61 5.37
N PRO A 315 39.14 11.64 6.48
CA PRO A 315 39.39 10.44 7.27
C PRO A 315 38.14 9.95 7.98
N VAL A 316 37.87 8.65 7.87
CA VAL A 316 36.80 7.93 8.58
C VAL A 316 37.41 6.76 9.36
N PHE A 317 36.68 6.16 10.30
CA PHE A 317 37.21 5.00 11.00
C PHE A 317 37.41 3.82 10.04
N ASN A 318 38.41 2.99 10.31
CA ASN A 318 38.79 1.88 9.43
C ASN A 318 37.69 0.79 9.29
N ALA A 319 36.71 0.78 10.20
CA ALA A 319 35.53 -0.08 10.17
C ALA A 319 34.63 0.13 8.92
N SER A 320 33.62 -0.73 8.74
CA SER A 320 32.58 -0.53 7.72
C SER A 320 31.86 0.80 7.94
N ILE A 321 31.54 1.48 6.85
CA ILE A 321 30.70 2.68 6.87
C ILE A 321 29.25 2.27 6.59
N ILE A 322 28.31 3.06 7.07
CA ILE A 322 26.88 2.90 6.79
C ILE A 322 26.48 4.05 5.89
N GLU A 323 26.16 3.76 4.63
CA GLU A 323 25.64 4.72 3.66
C GLU A 323 24.11 4.58 3.56
N ALA A 324 23.39 5.69 3.66
CA ALA A 324 21.94 5.76 3.50
C ALA A 324 21.58 7.05 2.73
N GLY A 325 21.08 6.89 1.50
CA GLY A 325 20.95 8.01 0.57
C GLY A 325 22.29 8.70 0.35
N GLN A 326 22.39 10.01 0.58
CA GLN A 326 23.64 10.78 0.49
C GLN A 326 24.39 10.94 1.81
N ASN A 327 23.88 10.30 2.87
CA ASN A 327 24.49 10.37 4.19
C ASN A 327 25.42 9.17 4.38
N MET A 328 26.55 9.43 5.02
CA MET A 328 27.50 8.39 5.44
C MET A 328 27.72 8.52 6.95
N GLN A 329 27.73 7.38 7.63
CA GLN A 329 28.03 7.27 9.04
C GLN A 329 29.19 6.31 9.26
N SER A 330 30.16 6.70 10.07
CA SER A 330 31.31 5.88 10.44
C SER A 330 31.37 5.77 11.96
N PRO A 331 30.94 4.63 12.55
CA PRO A 331 30.99 4.42 14.00
C PRO A 331 32.37 3.90 14.46
N ASP A 332 32.86 4.42 15.58
CA ASP A 332 33.95 3.82 16.36
C ASP A 332 33.35 2.93 17.44
N LEU A 333 33.19 1.65 17.10
CA LEU A 333 32.62 0.65 18.00
C LEU A 333 33.43 0.44 19.28
N ALA A 334 34.72 0.78 19.32
CA ALA A 334 35.57 0.55 20.49
C ALA A 334 35.47 1.69 21.53
N ASN A 335 35.29 2.93 21.07
CA ASN A 335 35.27 4.11 21.93
C ASN A 335 33.88 4.74 22.10
N GLY A 336 32.88 4.36 21.29
CA GLY A 336 31.55 4.99 21.35
C GLY A 336 31.49 6.36 20.68
N GLY A 337 32.39 6.62 19.73
CA GLY A 337 32.37 7.81 18.89
C GLY A 337 31.80 7.53 17.50
N TYR A 338 31.49 8.58 16.75
CA TYR A 338 31.07 8.44 15.34
C TYR A 338 31.38 9.72 14.54
N ILE A 339 31.54 9.54 13.23
CA ILE A 339 31.66 10.61 12.24
C ILE A 339 30.46 10.50 11.29
N ASN A 340 29.79 11.61 11.01
CA ASN A 340 28.77 11.68 9.96
C ASN A 340 29.18 12.65 8.87
N LEU A 341 28.87 12.29 7.63
CA LEU A 341 28.80 13.16 6.48
C LEU A 341 27.34 13.25 6.02
N LYS A 342 26.82 14.46 5.88
CA LYS A 342 25.51 14.71 5.30
C LYS A 342 25.61 15.70 4.16
N ARG A 343 24.75 15.53 3.16
CA ARG A 343 24.70 16.39 1.98
C ARG A 343 23.25 16.76 1.69
N LEU A 344 23.01 18.03 1.37
CA LEU A 344 21.70 18.56 1.00
C LEU A 344 21.83 19.39 -0.28
N LEU A 345 21.17 18.94 -1.34
CA LEU A 345 21.13 19.61 -2.63
C LEU A 345 20.22 20.86 -2.58
N LEU A 346 20.76 22.03 -2.92
CA LEU A 346 20.07 23.32 -2.76
C LEU A 346 19.02 23.60 -3.84
N LYS A 347 19.32 23.21 -5.08
CA LYS A 347 18.49 23.50 -6.28
C LYS A 347 18.14 24.99 -6.47
N ASP A 348 18.96 25.90 -5.94
CA ASP A 348 18.75 27.37 -6.00
C ASP A 348 18.61 27.92 -7.42
N PHE A 349 19.17 27.23 -8.41
CA PHE A 349 19.07 27.61 -9.81
C PHE A 349 17.62 27.69 -10.33
N LEU A 350 16.67 27.09 -9.61
CA LEU A 350 15.23 27.14 -9.90
C LEU A 350 14.49 28.27 -9.19
N LYS A 351 15.13 29.02 -8.29
CA LYS A 351 14.51 30.18 -7.62
C LYS A 351 14.25 31.31 -8.60
N LYS A 352 13.04 31.87 -8.55
CA LYS A 352 12.60 32.99 -9.42
C LYS A 352 13.39 34.28 -9.17
N ASP A 353 13.89 34.48 -7.95
CA ASP A 353 14.64 35.68 -7.56
C ASP A 353 16.13 35.62 -7.89
N ASN A 354 16.62 34.47 -8.40
CA ASN A 354 18.02 34.24 -8.76
C ASN A 354 19.01 34.49 -7.61
N LYS A 355 18.59 34.32 -6.35
CA LYS A 355 19.51 34.46 -5.21
C LYS A 355 20.10 33.10 -4.84
N PRO A 356 21.44 33.00 -4.67
CA PRO A 356 22.03 31.81 -4.08
C PRO A 356 21.59 31.67 -2.62
N PHE A 357 21.73 30.48 -2.06
CA PHE A 357 21.42 30.21 -0.66
C PHE A 357 22.16 31.19 0.26
N ASN A 358 21.40 31.83 1.16
CA ASN A 358 21.97 32.70 2.15
C ASN A 358 22.54 31.87 3.31
N HIS A 359 23.86 31.78 3.42
CA HIS A 359 24.50 31.03 4.50
C HIS A 359 24.08 31.51 5.91
N GLN A 360 23.67 32.77 6.07
CA GLN A 360 23.19 33.30 7.36
C GLN A 360 21.89 32.63 7.83
N SER A 361 21.14 31.99 6.92
CA SER A 361 19.97 31.17 7.29
C SER A 361 20.35 29.94 8.13
N LEU A 362 21.59 29.43 8.02
CA LEU A 362 22.11 28.42 8.95
C LEU A 362 22.52 29.05 10.28
N ASP A 363 23.04 30.28 10.25
CA ASP A 363 23.57 30.96 11.44
C ASP A 363 22.50 31.14 12.53
N SER A 364 21.29 31.51 12.13
CA SER A 364 20.13 31.63 13.01
C SER A 364 19.67 30.28 13.57
N LEU A 365 19.81 29.20 12.79
CA LEU A 365 19.39 27.86 13.19
C LEU A 365 20.39 27.15 14.11
N PHE A 366 21.67 27.52 14.10
CA PHE A 366 22.68 26.85 14.93
C PHE A 366 22.35 26.93 16.43
N TYR A 367 21.86 28.08 16.90
CA TYR A 367 21.55 28.26 18.33
C TYR A 367 20.46 27.29 18.81
N GLU A 368 19.44 27.06 17.97
CA GLU A 368 18.30 26.21 18.31
C GLU A 368 18.59 24.71 18.10
N ASN A 369 19.48 24.37 17.16
CA ASN A 369 19.58 23.01 16.64
C ASN A 369 20.92 22.30 16.89
N ILE A 370 21.97 23.01 17.31
CA ILE A 370 23.21 22.36 17.75
C ILE A 370 23.03 21.84 19.20
N PRO A 371 23.25 20.54 19.48
CA PRO A 371 23.03 20.01 20.81
C PRO A 371 23.93 20.64 21.88
N GLY A 372 23.30 21.08 22.97
CA GLY A 372 23.98 21.58 24.16
C GLY A 372 24.54 23.00 24.03
N LYS A 373 25.65 23.28 24.71
CA LYS A 373 26.27 24.59 24.74
C LYS A 373 27.30 24.71 23.61
N ILE A 374 27.11 25.67 22.70
CA ILE A 374 28.12 26.08 21.73
C ILE A 374 29.29 26.76 22.48
N LEU A 375 30.50 26.24 22.28
CA LEU A 375 31.74 26.73 22.89
C LEU A 375 32.51 27.64 21.94
N GLU A 376 32.52 27.30 20.66
CA GLU A 376 33.21 28.03 19.61
C GLU A 376 32.38 27.97 18.32
N LYS A 377 32.29 29.09 17.60
CA LYS A 377 31.71 29.19 16.26
C LYS A 377 32.56 30.14 15.44
N THR A 378 33.18 29.66 14.37
CA THR A 378 33.95 30.48 13.43
C THR A 378 33.38 30.39 12.03
N PHE A 379 33.51 31.48 11.27
CA PHE A 379 33.07 31.57 9.89
C PHE A 379 34.25 31.95 9.00
N THR A 380 34.39 31.26 7.87
CA THR A 380 35.41 31.53 6.84
C THR A 380 34.77 31.39 5.46
N GLY A 381 35.22 32.17 4.48
CA GLY A 381 34.72 32.12 3.11
C GLY A 381 35.86 32.01 2.12
N THR A 382 35.63 31.26 1.05
CA THR A 382 36.48 31.17 -0.14
C THR A 382 35.64 31.44 -1.37
N ASP A 383 36.26 31.60 -2.54
CA ASP A 383 35.52 31.73 -3.81
C ASP A 383 34.69 30.46 -4.15
N ALA A 384 35.08 29.30 -3.61
CA ALA A 384 34.43 28.02 -3.89
C ALA A 384 33.31 27.65 -2.90
N TYR A 385 33.43 28.04 -1.63
CA TYR A 385 32.45 27.74 -0.59
C TYR A 385 32.57 28.66 0.63
N SER A 386 31.47 28.78 1.37
CA SER A 386 31.45 29.34 2.74
C SER A 386 31.49 28.23 3.77
N GLN A 387 32.15 28.45 4.91
CA GLN A 387 32.36 27.44 5.94
C GLN A 387 32.06 27.96 7.35
N TYR A 388 31.30 27.17 8.11
CA TYR A 388 31.17 27.31 9.56
C TYR A 388 31.87 26.16 10.27
N ASP A 389 32.62 26.46 11.33
CA ASP A 389 33.24 25.48 12.21
C ASP A 389 32.73 25.71 13.64
N ILE A 390 32.10 24.69 14.23
CA ILE A 390 31.34 24.80 15.48
C ILE A 390 31.74 23.69 16.44
N LYS A 391 32.13 24.07 17.65
CA LYS A 391 32.39 23.14 18.75
C LYS A 391 31.33 23.32 19.83
N SER A 392 30.72 22.22 20.27
CA SER A 392 29.72 22.22 21.34
C SER A 392 29.97 21.13 22.38
N VAL A 393 29.24 21.20 23.49
CA VAL A 393 29.19 20.16 24.53
C VAL A 393 27.74 19.95 24.96
N THR A 394 27.27 18.70 25.00
CA THR A 394 25.91 18.36 25.42
C THR A 394 25.66 18.67 26.90
N LYS A 395 24.40 18.62 27.34
CA LYS A 395 24.04 18.71 28.77
C LYS A 395 24.70 17.59 29.60
N THR A 396 24.88 16.41 29.02
CA THR A 396 25.56 15.25 29.63
C THR A 396 27.10 15.36 29.59
N GLY A 397 27.66 16.43 29.02
CA GLY A 397 29.12 16.66 28.99
C GLY A 397 29.85 16.03 27.81
N ASN A 398 29.14 15.56 26.77
CA ASN A 398 29.71 14.94 25.59
C ASN A 398 30.14 16.00 24.56
N ALA A 399 31.42 16.01 24.18
CA ALA A 399 31.97 16.96 23.23
C ALA A 399 31.55 16.64 21.79
N GLN A 400 31.31 17.68 20.99
CA GLN A 400 30.95 17.57 19.57
C GLN A 400 31.71 18.60 18.73
N HIS A 401 31.89 18.29 17.44
CA HIS A 401 32.47 19.18 16.44
C HIS A 401 31.70 19.05 15.13
N TYR A 402 31.22 20.17 14.60
CA TYR A 402 30.52 20.27 13.33
C TYR A 402 31.27 21.20 12.38
N ARG A 403 31.29 20.86 11.11
CA ARG A 403 31.73 21.75 10.03
C ARG A 403 30.73 21.72 8.89
N TYR A 404 30.21 22.88 8.55
CA TYR A 404 29.26 23.09 7.47
C TYR A 404 29.98 23.77 6.31
N TYR A 405 29.79 23.27 5.10
CA TYR A 405 30.24 23.89 3.86
C TYR A 405 29.02 24.22 3.01
N VAL A 406 28.89 25.48 2.58
CA VAL A 406 27.84 25.94 1.69
C VAL A 406 28.48 26.21 0.33
N THR A 407 28.07 25.41 -0.66
CA THR A 407 28.58 25.46 -2.04
C THR A 407 27.48 25.94 -2.99
N PRO A 408 27.77 26.25 -4.28
CA PRO A 408 26.74 26.62 -5.25
C PRO A 408 25.70 25.52 -5.53
N LEU A 409 26.03 24.24 -5.27
CA LEU A 409 25.14 23.11 -5.55
C LEU A 409 24.48 22.55 -4.29
N GLU A 410 25.22 22.45 -3.18
CA GLU A 410 24.78 21.75 -1.98
C GLU A 410 25.37 22.31 -0.66
N ILE A 411 24.75 21.94 0.45
CA ILE A 411 25.29 22.07 1.81
C ILE A 411 25.86 20.73 2.24
N ILE A 412 27.09 20.74 2.75
CA ILE A 412 27.81 19.55 3.21
C ILE A 412 28.09 19.72 4.70
N VAL A 413 27.81 18.70 5.50
CA VAL A 413 28.03 18.71 6.95
C VAL A 413 28.88 17.54 7.34
N VAL A 414 30.04 17.82 7.93
CA VAL A 414 30.86 16.83 8.62
C VAL A 414 30.68 17.05 10.12
N SER A 415 30.29 16.02 10.84
CA SER A 415 30.15 16.08 12.30
C SER A 415 30.85 14.91 12.97
N MET A 416 31.39 15.16 14.15
CA MET A 416 31.99 14.15 15.01
C MET A 416 31.42 14.31 16.42
N ALA A 417 30.98 13.21 16.99
CA ALA A 417 30.41 13.14 18.33
C ALA A 417 30.88 11.87 19.04
N GLY A 418 30.85 11.89 20.37
CA GLY A 418 31.23 10.76 21.21
C GLY A 418 31.22 11.14 22.68
N GLU A 419 31.44 10.15 23.52
CA GLU A 419 31.35 10.28 24.98
C GLU A 419 32.42 11.22 25.55
N LYS A 420 32.05 12.02 26.55
CA LYS A 420 32.93 12.89 27.35
C LYS A 420 33.84 13.74 26.44
N ASN A 421 35.16 13.62 26.58
CA ASN A 421 36.13 14.40 25.82
C ASN A 421 36.66 13.68 24.56
N TYR A 422 36.09 12.54 24.15
CA TYR A 422 36.54 11.74 23.01
C TYR A 422 36.83 12.58 21.77
N VAL A 423 35.88 13.44 21.36
CA VAL A 423 36.02 14.28 20.16
C VAL A 423 37.23 15.20 20.27
N ARG A 424 37.47 15.82 21.44
CA ARG A 424 38.61 16.74 21.62
C ARG A 424 39.96 16.04 21.49
N GLN A 425 40.03 14.74 21.76
CA GLN A 425 41.26 13.97 21.61
C GLN A 425 41.59 13.65 20.15
N PHE A 426 40.58 13.44 19.29
CA PHE A 426 40.77 12.88 17.95
C PHE A 426 40.27 13.77 16.79
N GLU A 427 39.58 14.88 17.05
CA GLU A 427 38.99 15.77 16.02
C GLU A 427 40.05 16.31 15.02
N LYS A 428 41.29 16.52 15.45
CA LYS A 428 42.37 17.04 14.58
C LYS A 428 42.71 16.09 13.42
N GLU A 429 42.64 14.78 13.65
CA GLU A 429 42.92 13.77 12.62
C GLU A 429 41.87 13.84 11.50
N VAL A 430 40.62 14.17 11.84
CA VAL A 430 39.51 14.27 10.88
C VAL A 430 39.46 15.67 10.27
N PHE A 431 39.17 16.69 11.08
CA PHE A 431 38.88 18.05 10.62
C PHE A 431 40.11 18.78 10.06
N GLY A 432 41.33 18.35 10.39
CA GLY A 432 42.55 18.86 9.76
C GLY A 432 42.76 18.37 8.33
N ASN A 433 42.07 17.29 7.92
CA ASN A 433 42.31 16.56 6.69
C ASN A 433 41.07 16.45 5.78
N ILE A 434 40.03 17.26 6.02
CA ILE A 434 38.87 17.36 5.13
C ILE A 434 39.27 18.17 3.88
N LYS A 435 39.00 17.62 2.70
CA LYS A 435 39.15 18.28 1.41
C LYS A 435 37.80 18.39 0.72
N VAL A 436 37.48 19.58 0.24
CA VAL A 436 36.30 19.85 -0.60
C VAL A 436 36.79 20.18 -2.00
N LYS A 437 36.12 19.65 -3.02
CA LYS A 437 36.46 19.83 -4.43
C LYS A 437 36.55 21.31 -4.79
N ALA A 438 37.64 21.68 -5.46
CA ALA A 438 37.87 23.04 -5.92
C ALA A 438 37.05 23.33 -7.19
N ASP A 439 36.80 24.61 -7.43
CA ASP A 439 36.17 25.09 -8.66
C ASP A 439 37.04 24.76 -9.90
N ALA A 440 36.39 24.28 -10.96
CA ALA A 440 37.03 23.99 -12.24
C ALA A 440 36.02 24.12 -13.39
N ALA A 441 36.26 25.10 -14.28
CA ALA A 441 35.46 25.34 -15.49
C ALA A 441 35.71 24.33 -16.63
N GLN A 442 36.61 23.36 -16.45
CA GLN A 442 36.88 22.33 -17.46
C GLN A 442 35.70 21.37 -17.57
N TRP A 443 35.38 20.92 -18.78
CA TRP A 443 34.33 19.92 -19.00
C TRP A 443 34.94 18.52 -19.09
N ALA A 444 34.27 17.53 -18.51
CA ALA A 444 34.62 16.12 -18.64
C ALA A 444 33.39 15.30 -19.04
N THR A 445 33.64 14.11 -19.61
CA THR A 445 32.58 13.11 -19.80
C THR A 445 32.46 12.29 -18.52
N VAL A 446 31.25 12.22 -17.97
CA VAL A 446 30.93 11.44 -16.78
C VAL A 446 29.93 10.33 -17.14
N SER A 447 29.90 9.29 -16.32
CA SER A 447 28.97 8.16 -16.43
C SER A 447 28.77 7.56 -15.04
N PRO A 448 27.56 7.09 -14.68
CA PRO A 448 27.35 6.38 -13.43
C PRO A 448 28.26 5.16 -13.29
N ASN A 449 28.61 4.79 -12.05
CA ASN A 449 29.44 3.60 -11.81
C ASN A 449 28.83 2.33 -12.42
N LYS A 450 27.49 2.23 -12.44
CA LYS A 450 26.70 1.13 -13.03
C LYS A 450 26.58 1.18 -14.56
N GLY A 451 27.01 2.25 -15.23
CA GLY A 451 26.73 2.47 -16.66
C GLY A 451 25.34 3.08 -16.88
N GLY A 452 24.69 2.76 -18.01
CA GLY A 452 23.35 3.27 -18.39
C GLY A 452 23.39 4.50 -19.29
N PHE A 453 24.11 5.55 -18.89
CA PHE A 453 24.33 6.73 -19.76
C PHE A 453 25.72 7.36 -19.57
N SER A 454 26.08 8.24 -20.50
CA SER A 454 27.23 9.13 -20.42
C SER A 454 26.85 10.52 -20.90
N VAL A 455 27.50 11.55 -20.34
CA VAL A 455 27.23 12.96 -20.69
C VAL A 455 28.45 13.84 -20.41
N SER A 456 28.63 14.91 -21.16
CA SER A 456 29.68 15.91 -20.91
C SER A 456 29.14 17.05 -20.05
N LEU A 457 29.78 17.31 -18.91
CA LEU A 457 29.40 18.31 -17.91
C LEU A 457 30.63 19.08 -17.40
N PRO A 458 30.46 20.30 -16.84
CA PRO A 458 31.51 20.96 -16.05
C PRO A 458 32.07 20.06 -14.93
N ASN A 459 33.37 20.17 -14.65
CA ASN A 459 34.07 19.35 -13.66
C ASN A 459 33.57 19.61 -12.24
N TYR A 460 33.09 20.82 -11.95
CA TYR A 460 32.39 21.12 -10.70
C TYR A 460 30.97 20.53 -10.72
N ASN A 461 30.93 19.22 -10.55
CA ASN A 461 29.72 18.42 -10.50
C ASN A 461 29.67 17.53 -9.26
N ILE A 462 28.44 17.15 -8.93
CA ILE A 462 28.07 16.20 -7.88
C ILE A 462 27.17 15.11 -8.46
N VAL A 463 27.18 13.95 -7.83
CA VAL A 463 26.33 12.82 -8.17
C VAL A 463 25.57 12.34 -6.94
N TYR A 464 24.26 12.17 -7.09
CA TYR A 464 23.37 11.61 -6.09
C TYR A 464 22.91 10.22 -6.57
N GLY A 465 22.62 9.32 -5.64
CA GLY A 465 22.24 7.94 -5.94
C GLY A 465 23.40 7.03 -6.33
N GLN A 466 24.64 7.35 -5.92
CA GLN A 466 25.81 6.57 -6.26
C GLN A 466 26.73 6.38 -5.05
N ASN A 467 26.47 5.31 -4.31
CA ASN A 467 27.19 4.95 -3.08
C ASN A 467 28.16 3.79 -3.36
N GLU A 468 29.38 3.85 -2.82
CA GLU A 468 30.40 2.81 -3.10
C GLU A 468 30.18 1.53 -2.29
N THR A 469 29.58 1.64 -1.10
CA THR A 469 29.37 0.52 -0.18
C THR A 469 27.91 0.08 -0.07
N SER A 470 26.99 0.83 -0.68
CA SER A 470 25.58 0.44 -0.74
C SER A 470 25.40 -0.85 -1.53
N LYS A 471 24.58 -1.75 -0.98
CA LYS A 471 24.17 -2.99 -1.64
C LYS A 471 22.87 -2.82 -2.46
N SER A 472 22.22 -1.67 -2.39
CA SER A 472 21.04 -1.35 -3.21
C SER A 472 21.40 -0.56 -4.47
N VAL A 473 20.73 -0.86 -5.57
CA VAL A 473 20.79 -0.07 -6.81
C VAL A 473 19.80 1.07 -6.70
N THR A 474 20.26 2.28 -6.96
CA THR A 474 19.43 3.47 -6.94
C THR A 474 19.53 4.22 -8.27
N ASP A 475 18.51 5.04 -8.53
CA ASP A 475 18.51 6.00 -9.63
C ASP A 475 19.56 7.08 -9.40
N VAL A 476 20.13 7.62 -10.48
CA VAL A 476 21.30 8.52 -10.41
C VAL A 476 20.94 9.91 -10.94
N GLU A 477 21.33 10.94 -10.18
CA GLU A 477 21.20 12.33 -10.58
C GLU A 477 22.57 13.01 -10.63
N TYR A 478 22.88 13.70 -11.72
CA TYR A 478 24.04 14.58 -11.82
C TYR A 478 23.60 16.03 -11.79
N TYR A 479 24.37 16.84 -11.06
CA TYR A 479 24.24 18.30 -11.07
C TYR A 479 25.62 18.92 -11.26
N ALA A 480 25.74 19.90 -12.14
CA ALA A 480 26.99 20.59 -12.41
C ALA A 480 26.77 22.10 -12.45
N TYR A 481 27.77 22.85 -11.97
CA TYR A 481 27.79 24.31 -12.03
C TYR A 481 28.98 24.77 -12.87
N ASP A 482 28.71 25.59 -13.88
CA ASP A 482 29.74 26.28 -14.65
C ASP A 482 29.95 27.67 -14.06
N THR A 483 31.13 27.90 -13.49
CA THR A 483 31.48 29.16 -12.82
C THR A 483 31.77 30.30 -13.78
N ALA A 484 32.12 30.01 -15.05
CA ALA A 484 32.33 31.04 -16.06
C ALA A 484 31.00 31.64 -16.53
N ASP A 485 30.03 30.78 -16.84
CA ASP A 485 28.72 31.18 -17.35
C ASP A 485 27.68 31.42 -16.24
N LYS A 486 28.00 31.02 -15.00
CA LYS A 486 27.05 30.97 -13.86
C LYS A 486 25.80 30.15 -14.20
N ALA A 487 26.00 29.06 -14.91
CA ALA A 487 24.96 28.18 -15.42
C ALA A 487 24.95 26.83 -14.70
N THR A 488 23.77 26.22 -14.59
CA THR A 488 23.61 24.89 -13.98
C THR A 488 23.11 23.89 -15.01
N TYR A 489 23.65 22.68 -14.95
CA TYR A 489 23.27 21.55 -15.78
C TYR A 489 22.85 20.39 -14.88
N PHE A 490 21.84 19.63 -15.28
CA PHE A 490 21.44 18.44 -14.55
C PHE A 490 21.00 17.30 -15.46
N VAL A 491 21.15 16.07 -14.96
CA VAL A 491 20.57 14.84 -15.51
C VAL A 491 19.90 14.11 -14.37
N ALA A 492 18.62 13.77 -14.50
CA ALA A 492 17.90 12.89 -13.59
C ALA A 492 17.52 11.60 -14.32
N GLU A 493 17.97 10.45 -13.81
CA GLU A 493 17.50 9.12 -14.20
C GLU A 493 16.36 8.71 -13.25
N HIS A 494 15.30 8.10 -13.78
CA HIS A 494 14.29 7.40 -12.98
C HIS A 494 13.97 6.05 -13.62
N THR A 495 13.73 5.04 -12.79
CA THR A 495 13.35 3.70 -13.24
C THR A 495 11.84 3.52 -13.15
N LEU A 496 11.23 3.13 -14.26
CA LEU A 496 9.85 2.66 -14.30
C LEU A 496 9.75 1.31 -13.61
N THR A 497 8.90 1.24 -12.58
CA THR A 497 8.64 0.03 -11.81
C THR A 497 7.37 -0.70 -12.23
N ASP A 498 6.44 -0.01 -12.89
CA ASP A 498 5.19 -0.58 -13.43
C ASP A 498 5.48 -1.44 -14.67
N LEU A 499 5.05 -2.71 -14.62
CA LEU A 499 5.20 -3.71 -15.68
C LEU A 499 3.88 -4.06 -16.39
N GLU A 500 2.78 -3.38 -16.07
CA GLU A 500 1.43 -3.72 -16.53
C GLU A 500 1.00 -2.88 -17.74
N ASN A 501 1.49 -1.63 -17.85
CA ASN A 501 1.02 -0.70 -18.87
C ASN A 501 2.11 -0.19 -19.85
N LEU A 502 1.80 -0.22 -21.15
CA LEU A 502 2.61 0.39 -22.23
C LEU A 502 2.01 1.72 -22.68
N GLU A 503 2.37 2.80 -21.98
CA GLU A 503 1.92 4.16 -22.26
C GLU A 503 2.47 4.74 -23.58
N ASP A 504 1.79 5.76 -24.13
CA ASP A 504 2.24 6.53 -25.28
C ASP A 504 3.53 7.31 -24.98
N THR A 505 4.63 6.90 -25.60
CA THR A 505 5.96 7.50 -25.41
C THR A 505 5.97 9.01 -25.65
N ASN A 506 5.17 9.52 -26.58
CA ASN A 506 5.09 10.96 -26.84
C ASN A 506 4.39 11.71 -25.70
N PHE A 507 3.40 11.08 -25.07
CA PHE A 507 2.77 11.62 -23.88
C PHE A 507 3.76 11.64 -22.73
N GLU A 508 4.46 10.54 -22.46
CA GLU A 508 5.40 10.44 -21.33
C GLU A 508 6.55 11.46 -21.42
N LEU A 509 7.18 11.55 -22.61
CA LEU A 509 8.26 12.52 -22.86
C LEU A 509 7.81 13.96 -22.62
N LYS A 510 6.57 14.30 -23.00
CA LYS A 510 5.99 15.62 -22.76
C LYS A 510 5.60 15.81 -21.31
N ARG A 511 5.07 14.76 -20.65
CA ARG A 511 4.56 14.85 -19.28
C ARG A 511 5.68 15.17 -18.31
N MET A 512 6.86 14.57 -18.45
CA MET A 512 8.04 14.92 -17.65
C MET A 512 8.35 16.42 -17.70
N HIS A 513 8.27 17.05 -18.88
CA HIS A 513 8.54 18.48 -19.03
C HIS A 513 7.40 19.34 -18.45
N TYR A 514 6.14 18.92 -18.70
CA TYR A 514 4.97 19.60 -18.16
C TYR A 514 5.03 19.66 -16.63
N GLU A 515 5.27 18.53 -15.97
CA GLU A 515 5.39 18.44 -14.51
C GLU A 515 6.52 19.34 -13.99
N PHE A 516 7.70 19.25 -14.62
CA PHE A 516 8.85 20.07 -14.26
C PHE A 516 8.58 21.59 -14.37
N TYR A 517 7.81 22.04 -15.37
CA TYR A 517 7.48 23.46 -15.48
C TYR A 517 6.29 23.86 -14.60
N ASN A 518 5.33 22.95 -14.40
CA ASN A 518 4.14 23.17 -13.59
C ASN A 518 4.50 23.49 -12.14
N GLN A 519 5.48 22.79 -11.55
CA GLN A 519 5.98 23.11 -10.20
C GLN A 519 6.50 24.56 -10.11
N LEU A 520 7.07 25.10 -11.20
CA LEU A 520 7.61 26.46 -11.26
C LEU A 520 6.53 27.50 -11.59
N GLY A 521 5.31 27.07 -11.91
CA GLY A 521 4.21 27.92 -12.38
C GLY A 521 4.51 28.59 -13.72
N ILE A 522 5.27 27.91 -14.59
CA ILE A 522 5.54 28.34 -15.96
C ILE A 522 5.12 27.25 -16.95
N ASP A 523 5.11 27.58 -18.24
CA ASP A 523 4.79 26.62 -19.30
C ASP A 523 6.00 26.40 -20.21
N SER A 524 6.00 25.26 -20.89
CA SER A 524 6.94 24.91 -21.95
C SER A 524 6.67 25.74 -23.21
N THR A 525 7.74 26.20 -23.85
CA THR A 525 7.71 26.88 -25.16
C THR A 525 8.72 26.22 -26.09
N GLN A 526 8.66 26.51 -27.40
CA GLN A 526 9.62 25.98 -28.39
C GLN A 526 9.76 24.45 -28.31
N THR A 527 8.63 23.76 -28.21
CA THR A 527 8.60 22.32 -28.03
C THR A 527 8.92 21.60 -29.34
N ARG A 528 9.69 20.52 -29.26
CA ARG A 528 10.02 19.68 -30.42
C ARG A 528 10.09 18.22 -30.00
N LEU A 529 9.37 17.37 -30.74
CA LEU A 529 9.44 15.92 -30.65
C LEU A 529 10.33 15.39 -31.78
N SER A 530 11.26 14.51 -31.44
CA SER A 530 12.13 13.80 -32.39
C SER A 530 11.81 12.31 -32.31
N ALA A 531 11.78 11.63 -33.46
CA ALA A 531 11.33 10.22 -33.53
C ALA A 531 12.49 9.20 -33.47
N ASN A 532 13.73 9.59 -33.79
CA ASN A 532 14.85 8.65 -33.85
C ASN A 532 16.19 9.29 -33.39
N PRO A 533 16.65 9.03 -32.16
CA PRO A 533 15.90 8.38 -31.07
C PRO A 533 14.69 9.22 -30.63
N ALA A 534 13.70 8.57 -30.01
CA ALA A 534 12.56 9.26 -29.41
C ALA A 534 13.03 10.22 -28.32
N ALA A 535 12.78 11.52 -28.49
CA ALA A 535 13.18 12.54 -27.53
C ALA A 535 12.26 13.76 -27.62
N PHE A 536 12.08 14.46 -26.51
CA PHE A 536 11.35 15.72 -26.47
C PHE A 536 12.23 16.83 -25.91
N THR A 537 12.21 17.99 -26.56
CA THR A 537 12.93 19.19 -26.11
C THR A 537 11.99 20.36 -25.94
N SER A 538 12.26 21.22 -24.97
CA SER A 538 11.51 22.45 -24.75
C SER A 538 12.42 23.55 -24.19
N ALA A 539 11.93 24.79 -24.26
CA ALA A 539 12.56 25.95 -23.64
C ALA A 539 11.54 26.76 -22.83
N SER A 540 11.99 27.51 -21.84
CA SER A 540 11.20 28.51 -21.13
C SER A 540 12.14 29.51 -20.44
N LYS A 541 11.63 30.27 -19.48
CA LYS A 541 12.42 31.19 -18.66
C LYS A 541 12.02 31.14 -17.18
N ILE A 542 13.02 31.19 -16.29
CA ILE A 542 12.85 31.39 -14.84
C ILE A 542 13.33 32.80 -14.52
N GLY A 543 12.40 33.73 -14.33
CA GLY A 543 12.73 35.15 -14.33
C GLY A 543 13.43 35.54 -15.64
N ALA A 544 14.67 36.00 -15.55
CA ALA A 544 15.49 36.33 -16.72
C ALA A 544 16.31 35.16 -17.28
N LYS A 545 16.46 34.05 -16.55
CA LYS A 545 17.31 32.92 -16.98
C LYS A 545 16.61 32.06 -18.02
N PRO A 546 17.24 31.75 -19.16
CA PRO A 546 16.74 30.70 -20.05
C PRO A 546 16.82 29.34 -19.35
N ILE A 547 15.81 28.52 -19.55
CA ILE A 547 15.83 27.10 -19.19
C ILE A 547 15.51 26.27 -20.44
N LYS A 548 16.28 25.21 -20.66
CA LYS A 548 16.03 24.23 -21.72
C LYS A 548 16.03 22.85 -21.12
N LEU A 549 15.16 21.99 -21.63
CA LEU A 549 15.02 20.60 -21.19
C LEU A 549 15.10 19.66 -22.39
N LYS A 550 15.60 18.44 -22.14
CA LYS A 550 15.55 17.30 -23.06
C LYS A 550 15.19 16.04 -22.27
N SER A 551 14.21 15.27 -22.74
CA SER A 551 13.88 13.96 -22.20
C SER A 551 14.12 12.83 -23.19
N VAL A 552 14.46 11.65 -22.67
CA VAL A 552 14.74 10.41 -23.42
C VAL A 552 14.23 9.21 -22.61
N ILE A 553 13.71 8.19 -23.27
CA ILE A 553 13.29 6.91 -22.68
C ILE A 553 14.07 5.77 -23.34
N LYS A 554 14.53 4.79 -22.54
CA LYS A 554 15.22 3.57 -23.00
C LYS A 554 14.85 2.40 -22.09
N GLY A 555 14.12 1.40 -22.61
CA GLY A 555 13.56 0.33 -21.77
C GLY A 555 12.83 0.90 -20.57
N ALA A 556 13.12 0.41 -19.36
CA ALA A 556 12.55 0.93 -18.12
C ALA A 556 13.17 2.28 -17.63
N LYS A 557 14.09 2.90 -18.36
CA LYS A 557 14.83 4.09 -17.92
C LYS A 557 14.33 5.37 -18.55
N TYR A 558 14.03 6.35 -17.69
CA TYR A 558 13.57 7.68 -18.05
C TYR A 558 14.63 8.70 -17.67
N TYR A 559 14.95 9.60 -18.59
CA TYR A 559 15.98 10.61 -18.40
C TYR A 559 15.40 12.01 -18.64
N LEU A 560 15.63 12.92 -17.69
CA LEU A 560 15.38 14.35 -17.86
C LEU A 560 16.70 15.12 -17.72
N LEU A 561 17.07 15.81 -18.78
CA LEU A 561 18.23 16.69 -18.83
C LEU A 561 17.78 18.13 -18.83
N GLY A 562 18.49 19.00 -18.12
CA GLY A 562 18.21 20.44 -18.14
C GLY A 562 19.44 21.32 -18.06
N SER A 563 19.33 22.50 -18.67
CA SER A 563 20.32 23.57 -18.59
C SER A 563 19.63 24.87 -18.20
N VAL A 564 20.13 25.55 -17.16
CA VAL A 564 19.54 26.78 -16.61
C VAL A 564 20.58 27.89 -16.58
N GLY A 565 20.26 29.03 -17.22
CA GLY A 565 21.16 30.17 -17.35
C GLY A 565 22.28 30.00 -18.39
N ALA A 566 22.35 28.86 -19.07
CA ALA A 566 23.40 28.55 -20.03
C ALA A 566 23.23 29.26 -21.38
N PRO A 567 24.33 29.64 -22.07
CA PRO A 567 24.30 30.01 -23.48
C PRO A 567 23.81 28.86 -24.38
N ASP A 568 23.27 29.22 -25.55
CA ASP A 568 22.73 28.24 -26.50
C ASP A 568 23.76 27.22 -27.00
N ALA A 569 25.01 27.67 -27.20
CA ALA A 569 26.11 26.80 -27.61
C ALA A 569 26.42 25.72 -26.56
N ASN A 570 26.51 26.11 -25.28
CA ASN A 570 26.83 25.18 -24.19
C ASN A 570 25.64 24.27 -23.85
N SER A 571 24.41 24.77 -23.94
CA SER A 571 23.20 23.95 -23.83
C SER A 571 23.16 22.88 -24.93
N SER A 572 23.50 23.26 -26.16
CA SER A 572 23.53 22.34 -27.31
C SER A 572 24.64 21.29 -27.18
N LYS A 573 25.84 21.71 -26.72
CA LYS A 573 26.97 20.81 -26.41
C LYS A 573 26.59 19.78 -25.35
N PHE A 574 25.93 20.21 -24.28
CA PHE A 574 25.46 19.32 -23.21
C PHE A 574 24.47 18.28 -23.74
N PHE A 575 23.38 18.71 -24.40
CA PHE A 575 22.34 17.79 -24.87
C PHE A 575 22.79 16.85 -25.99
N SER A 576 23.73 17.26 -26.84
CA SER A 576 24.27 16.40 -27.91
C SER A 576 25.29 15.38 -27.39
N SER A 577 25.91 15.64 -26.23
CA SER A 577 26.85 14.73 -25.60
C SER A 577 26.19 13.55 -24.85
N PHE A 578 24.88 13.61 -24.59
CA PHE A 578 24.17 12.54 -23.90
C PHE A 578 24.04 11.30 -24.79
N ALA A 579 24.55 10.18 -24.30
CA ALA A 579 24.47 8.89 -24.96
C ALA A 579 24.12 7.79 -23.97
N ILE A 580 23.20 6.90 -24.36
CA ILE A 580 22.95 5.65 -23.64
C ILE A 580 24.18 4.75 -23.81
N VAL A 581 24.65 4.16 -22.71
CA VAL A 581 25.74 3.18 -22.71
C VAL A 581 25.28 1.92 -21.98
N PRO A 582 25.82 0.73 -22.30
CA PRO A 582 25.44 -0.49 -21.60
C PRO A 582 25.67 -0.40 -20.09
N PHE A 583 24.82 -1.08 -19.32
CA PHE A 583 25.07 -1.31 -17.90
C PHE A 583 26.29 -2.23 -17.72
N LYS A 584 27.01 -2.07 -16.60
CA LYS A 584 28.17 -2.91 -16.29
C LYS A 584 27.70 -4.21 -15.63
N GLU A 585 28.05 -5.34 -16.24
CA GLU A 585 27.60 -6.69 -15.85
C GLU A 585 28.47 -7.40 -14.78
N ASN A 586 29.32 -6.68 -14.06
CA ASN A 586 30.24 -7.28 -13.07
C ASN A 586 29.53 -7.59 -11.74
N VAL A 587 28.46 -8.38 -11.77
CA VAL A 587 27.67 -8.77 -10.59
C VAL A 587 27.74 -10.27 -10.34
N ALA A 588 27.77 -10.65 -9.05
CA ALA A 588 27.67 -12.05 -8.64
C ALA A 588 26.20 -12.49 -8.67
N TYR A 589 25.93 -13.72 -9.12
CA TYR A 589 24.59 -14.30 -9.11
C TYR A 589 24.50 -15.43 -8.10
N GLU A 590 23.33 -15.62 -7.52
CA GLU A 590 23.01 -16.78 -6.68
C GLU A 590 21.63 -17.35 -6.99
N THR A 591 21.42 -18.63 -6.65
CA THR A 591 20.13 -19.29 -6.87
C THR A 591 19.18 -18.98 -5.72
N TYR A 592 18.12 -18.24 -6.02
CA TYR A 592 16.95 -18.12 -5.17
C TYR A 592 16.04 -19.33 -5.35
N LYS A 593 15.49 -19.84 -4.24
CA LYS A 593 14.54 -20.96 -4.25
C LYS A 593 13.31 -20.58 -3.44
N ASP A 594 12.16 -20.61 -4.07
CA ASP A 594 10.87 -20.50 -3.40
C ASP A 594 10.25 -21.89 -3.28
N THR A 595 10.23 -22.43 -2.06
CA THR A 595 9.66 -23.75 -1.78
C THR A 595 8.14 -23.74 -1.64
N THR A 596 7.53 -22.56 -1.50
CA THR A 596 6.07 -22.40 -1.43
C THR A 596 5.48 -22.30 -2.83
N ALA A 597 6.07 -21.45 -3.66
CA ALA A 597 5.71 -21.29 -5.07
C ALA A 597 6.37 -22.35 -5.98
N LEU A 598 7.31 -23.16 -5.50
CA LEU A 598 7.93 -24.30 -6.23
C LEU A 598 8.76 -23.91 -7.47
N TYR A 599 9.59 -22.88 -7.35
CA TYR A 599 10.54 -22.51 -8.42
C TYR A 599 11.91 -22.11 -7.85
N SER A 600 12.89 -22.07 -8.73
CA SER A 600 14.18 -21.43 -8.47
C SER A 600 14.64 -20.59 -9.66
N ILE A 601 15.42 -19.56 -9.39
CA ILE A 601 15.93 -18.62 -10.39
C ILE A 601 17.32 -18.12 -9.97
N SER A 602 18.18 -17.79 -10.94
CA SER A 602 19.50 -17.19 -10.68
C SER A 602 19.39 -15.66 -10.69
N MET A 603 19.47 -15.02 -9.52
CA MET A 603 19.32 -13.57 -9.36
C MET A 603 20.65 -12.86 -9.03
N PRO A 604 20.79 -11.56 -9.35
CA PRO A 604 21.91 -10.74 -8.89
C PRO A 604 21.92 -10.66 -7.35
N LYS A 605 23.02 -11.10 -6.72
CA LYS A 605 23.09 -11.33 -5.29
C LYS A 605 23.04 -10.04 -4.45
N ALA A 606 23.80 -9.03 -4.84
CA ALA A 606 23.94 -7.82 -4.03
C ALA A 606 22.64 -7.03 -4.04
N GLU A 607 22.06 -6.87 -5.23
CA GLU A 607 20.86 -6.11 -5.52
C GLU A 607 19.60 -6.71 -4.90
N ASN A 608 19.63 -8.02 -4.63
CA ASN A 608 18.53 -8.78 -4.04
C ASN A 608 18.86 -9.31 -2.63
N ALA A 609 19.90 -8.78 -1.98
CA ALA A 609 20.31 -9.23 -0.64
C ALA A 609 19.19 -9.06 0.42
N ASN A 610 18.26 -8.13 0.19
CA ASN A 610 17.11 -7.95 1.07
C ASN A 610 16.12 -9.12 0.99
N LEU A 611 16.08 -9.90 -0.11
CA LEU A 611 15.14 -11.00 -0.27
C LEU A 611 15.34 -12.12 0.77
N GLU A 612 16.52 -12.17 1.39
CA GLU A 612 16.78 -13.06 2.53
C GLU A 612 15.93 -12.70 3.77
N PHE A 613 15.47 -11.44 3.84
CA PHE A 613 14.64 -10.87 4.89
C PHE A 613 13.18 -10.65 4.45
N ASP A 614 12.90 -10.66 3.14
CA ASP A 614 11.55 -10.53 2.60
C ASP A 614 10.73 -11.79 2.89
N ARG A 615 10.02 -11.75 4.01
CA ARG A 615 8.92 -12.66 4.29
C ARG A 615 7.61 -11.95 4.04
N ILE A 616 6.67 -12.73 3.51
CA ILE A 616 5.24 -12.49 3.66
C ILE A 616 5.02 -12.45 5.17
N LEU A 617 4.96 -11.26 5.74
CA LEU A 617 4.31 -11.10 7.04
C LEU A 617 2.93 -11.73 6.85
N PRO A 618 2.54 -12.76 7.63
CA PRO A 618 1.17 -13.24 7.59
C PRO A 618 0.28 -12.01 7.73
N ASP A 619 -0.68 -11.82 6.83
CA ASP A 619 -1.52 -10.63 6.78
C ASP A 619 -1.93 -10.25 8.21
N PHE A 620 -1.46 -9.09 8.67
CA PHE A 620 -1.75 -8.63 10.03
C PHE A 620 -3.26 -8.45 10.27
N TYR A 621 -4.03 -8.44 9.18
CA TYR A 621 -5.48 -8.31 9.12
C TYR A 621 -6.24 -9.63 9.23
N ASP A 622 -5.60 -10.78 8.98
CA ASP A 622 -6.27 -12.08 9.12
C ASP A 622 -6.12 -12.61 10.56
N ARG A 623 -6.69 -11.86 11.52
CA ARG A 623 -6.69 -12.23 12.94
C ARG A 623 -7.72 -13.30 13.29
N ASP A 624 -8.69 -13.53 12.40
CA ASP A 624 -9.86 -14.38 12.69
C ASP A 624 -10.06 -15.56 11.71
N GLY A 625 -9.50 -15.55 10.49
CA GLY A 625 -9.75 -16.58 9.47
C GLY A 625 -8.98 -17.90 9.65
N ASP A 626 -7.91 -17.93 10.45
CA ASP A 626 -6.96 -19.05 10.48
C ASP A 626 -7.31 -20.16 11.51
N LYS A 627 -8.56 -20.21 11.99
CA LYS A 627 -9.05 -21.34 12.82
C LYS A 627 -9.43 -22.57 11.99
N ASP A 628 -9.80 -22.37 10.73
CA ASP A 628 -10.22 -23.45 9.82
C ASP A 628 -9.18 -23.63 8.71
N ASN A 629 -8.66 -24.84 8.53
CA ASN A 629 -7.70 -25.18 7.47
C ASN A 629 -8.40 -25.21 6.09
N LEU A 630 -8.88 -24.06 5.62
CA LEU A 630 -9.65 -23.94 4.39
C LEU A 630 -8.78 -24.18 3.13
N PHE A 631 -9.42 -24.71 2.09
CA PHE A 631 -8.81 -24.79 0.77
C PHE A 631 -8.82 -23.41 0.14
N ASN A 632 -7.63 -22.81 0.05
CA ASN A 632 -7.46 -21.49 -0.54
C ASN A 632 -6.60 -21.59 -1.80
N GLU A 633 -6.97 -20.82 -2.82
CA GLU A 633 -6.03 -20.48 -3.87
C GLU A 633 -4.89 -19.65 -3.29
N LYS A 634 -3.73 -19.69 -3.94
CA LYS A 634 -2.56 -18.91 -3.49
C LYS A 634 -1.94 -18.24 -4.68
N TYR A 635 -1.82 -16.93 -4.65
CA TYR A 635 -1.09 -16.18 -5.65
C TYR A 635 -0.13 -15.21 -4.97
N GLY A 636 0.77 -14.66 -5.76
CA GLY A 636 1.65 -13.62 -5.30
C GLY A 636 2.68 -13.23 -6.35
N THR A 637 3.17 -12.01 -6.22
CA THR A 637 4.24 -11.49 -7.07
C THR A 637 5.53 -11.43 -6.28
N LYS A 638 6.61 -11.98 -6.84
CA LYS A 638 7.97 -11.77 -6.34
C LYS A 638 8.72 -10.89 -7.33
N ALA A 639 9.14 -9.71 -6.88
CA ALA A 639 9.97 -8.80 -7.66
C ALA A 639 11.46 -8.98 -7.32
N PHE A 640 12.28 -8.99 -8.37
CA PHE A 640 13.74 -9.02 -8.32
C PHE A 640 14.28 -7.75 -8.96
N THR A 641 15.41 -7.24 -8.46
CA THR A 641 16.07 -6.05 -9.01
C THR A 641 17.25 -6.49 -9.89
N LEU A 642 17.26 -6.05 -11.14
CA LEU A 642 18.39 -6.25 -12.07
C LEU A 642 19.52 -5.25 -11.79
N PRO A 643 20.75 -5.45 -12.30
CA PRO A 643 21.88 -4.52 -12.09
C PRO A 643 21.63 -3.11 -12.62
N SER A 644 20.74 -2.98 -13.61
CA SER A 644 20.28 -1.68 -14.11
C SER A 644 19.39 -0.93 -13.10
N GLY A 645 18.79 -1.64 -12.14
CA GLY A 645 17.73 -1.17 -11.23
C GLY A 645 16.32 -1.52 -11.71
N GLN A 646 16.18 -2.04 -12.93
CA GLN A 646 14.91 -2.46 -13.52
C GLN A 646 14.30 -3.64 -12.73
N PRO A 647 12.97 -3.67 -12.52
CA PRO A 647 12.31 -4.81 -11.91
C PRO A 647 12.17 -5.99 -12.88
N PHE A 648 12.26 -7.19 -12.33
CA PHE A 648 11.90 -8.45 -12.96
C PHE A 648 10.92 -9.15 -12.05
N GLU A 649 9.71 -9.44 -12.53
CA GLU A 649 8.65 -9.99 -11.70
C GLU A 649 8.35 -11.45 -12.04
N ILE A 650 8.01 -12.20 -11.01
CA ILE A 650 7.44 -13.54 -11.11
C ILE A 650 6.11 -13.51 -10.38
N PHE A 651 5.02 -13.46 -11.14
CA PHE A 651 3.71 -13.79 -10.61
C PHE A 651 3.54 -15.31 -10.60
N TYR A 652 3.05 -15.87 -9.51
CA TYR A 652 2.62 -17.27 -9.47
C TYR A 652 1.17 -17.33 -9.02
N HIS A 653 0.42 -18.30 -9.55
CA HIS A 653 -0.94 -18.61 -9.13
C HIS A 653 -1.11 -20.11 -9.01
N LYS A 654 -1.26 -20.57 -7.78
CA LYS A 654 -1.73 -21.91 -7.45
C LYS A 654 -3.26 -21.86 -7.38
N TYR A 655 -3.88 -22.41 -8.41
CA TYR A 655 -5.32 -22.46 -8.54
C TYR A 655 -5.95 -23.27 -7.41
N HIS A 656 -7.20 -22.94 -7.11
CA HIS A 656 -8.00 -23.67 -6.14
C HIS A 656 -8.06 -25.17 -6.50
N ARG A 657 -8.07 -26.04 -5.48
CA ARG A 657 -8.06 -27.51 -5.65
C ARG A 657 -9.18 -28.02 -6.57
N HIS A 658 -10.38 -27.45 -6.43
CA HIS A 658 -11.57 -27.83 -7.19
C HIS A 658 -11.75 -27.04 -8.50
N HIS A 659 -10.81 -26.16 -8.84
CA HIS A 659 -10.80 -25.43 -10.11
C HIS A 659 -10.02 -26.23 -11.16
N SER A 660 -10.60 -26.43 -12.34
CA SER A 660 -9.91 -27.06 -13.47
C SER A 660 -9.27 -25.99 -14.34
N VAL A 661 -8.06 -26.23 -14.83
CA VAL A 661 -7.39 -25.33 -15.76
C VAL A 661 -7.09 -26.08 -17.05
N GLU A 662 -7.81 -25.72 -18.10
CA GLU A 662 -7.49 -26.15 -19.46
C GLU A 662 -6.39 -25.24 -20.01
N VAL A 663 -5.22 -25.80 -20.29
CA VAL A 663 -4.02 -25.02 -20.63
C VAL A 663 -4.19 -24.20 -21.91
N ASP A 664 -4.91 -24.74 -22.90
CA ASP A 664 -5.23 -23.98 -24.12
C ASP A 664 -6.16 -22.80 -23.83
N SER A 665 -7.10 -22.95 -22.88
CA SER A 665 -7.92 -21.84 -22.39
C SER A 665 -7.03 -20.81 -21.70
N LEU A 666 -6.17 -21.23 -20.78
CA LEU A 666 -5.25 -20.34 -20.07
C LEU A 666 -4.42 -19.47 -21.03
N TRP A 667 -3.84 -20.05 -22.09
CA TRP A 667 -3.09 -19.28 -23.08
C TRP A 667 -3.97 -18.33 -23.89
N ASN A 668 -5.21 -18.73 -24.21
CA ASN A 668 -6.16 -17.85 -24.86
C ASN A 668 -6.62 -16.72 -23.94
N ASP A 669 -6.80 -16.98 -22.65
CA ASP A 669 -7.17 -15.98 -21.65
C ASP A 669 -6.04 -14.96 -21.48
N ILE A 670 -4.78 -15.39 -21.45
CA ILE A 670 -3.62 -14.47 -21.50
C ILE A 670 -3.62 -13.65 -22.79
N ARG A 671 -3.85 -14.27 -23.96
CA ARG A 671 -3.94 -13.52 -25.23
C ARG A 671 -5.05 -12.49 -25.19
N LYS A 672 -6.21 -12.87 -24.67
CA LYS A 672 -7.40 -12.03 -24.55
C LYS A 672 -7.12 -10.86 -23.62
N TYR A 673 -6.67 -11.13 -22.41
CA TYR A 673 -6.27 -10.14 -21.40
C TYR A 673 -5.26 -9.13 -21.95
N VAL A 674 -4.28 -9.58 -22.72
CA VAL A 674 -3.27 -8.68 -23.31
C VAL A 674 -3.80 -7.89 -24.51
N THR A 675 -4.70 -8.43 -25.34
CA THR A 675 -5.03 -7.85 -26.66
C THR A 675 -6.41 -7.21 -26.77
N GLU A 676 -7.33 -7.53 -25.87
CA GLU A 676 -8.63 -6.86 -25.81
C GLU A 676 -8.49 -5.53 -25.05
N GLU A 677 -8.98 -4.45 -25.65
CA GLU A 677 -9.15 -3.17 -24.95
C GLU A 677 -10.25 -3.41 -23.92
N ASP A 678 -9.89 -3.63 -22.65
CA ASP A 678 -10.87 -3.63 -21.58
C ASP A 678 -11.59 -2.27 -21.60
N ASN A 679 -12.84 -2.31 -22.06
CA ASN A 679 -13.81 -1.23 -21.90
C ASN A 679 -14.54 -1.36 -20.55
N THR A 680 -14.03 -2.20 -19.64
CA THR A 680 -14.43 -2.23 -18.23
C THR A 680 -13.81 -1.00 -17.54
N SER A 681 -14.43 0.13 -17.79
CA SER A 681 -14.20 1.35 -17.03
C SER A 681 -14.40 1.10 -15.54
N ALA A 682 -13.36 1.33 -14.75
CA ALA A 682 -13.35 2.19 -13.57
C ALA A 682 -14.41 2.02 -12.45
N ASP A 683 -15.18 0.93 -12.41
CA ASP A 683 -16.20 0.70 -11.38
C ASP A 683 -15.88 -0.49 -10.44
N GLU A 684 -14.83 -1.27 -10.71
CA GLU A 684 -14.31 -2.25 -9.73
C GLU A 684 -13.21 -1.58 -8.90
N ILE A 685 -13.64 -0.84 -7.88
CA ILE A 685 -12.83 -0.72 -6.65
C ILE A 685 -12.81 -2.13 -6.07
N ASP A 686 -11.62 -2.65 -5.79
CA ASP A 686 -11.37 -3.89 -5.05
C ASP A 686 -11.83 -3.67 -3.59
N ILE A 687 -13.15 -3.65 -3.42
CA ILE A 687 -13.86 -3.64 -2.16
C ILE A 687 -13.94 -5.11 -1.75
N SER A 688 -13.40 -5.44 -0.58
CA SER A 688 -13.48 -6.80 -0.03
C SER A 688 -14.93 -7.31 -0.11
N GLU A 689 -15.13 -8.58 -0.49
CA GLU A 689 -16.48 -9.16 -0.67
C GLU A 689 -17.39 -9.02 0.57
N ASP A 690 -16.81 -8.78 1.76
CA ASP A 690 -17.55 -8.52 3.00
C ASP A 690 -18.16 -7.10 3.03
N GLU A 691 -17.53 -6.11 2.42
CA GLU A 691 -18.10 -4.77 2.21
C GLU A 691 -19.03 -4.71 1.00
N LEU A 692 -18.97 -5.67 0.06
CA LEU A 692 -19.98 -5.78 -1.01
C LEU A 692 -21.37 -6.08 -0.46
N ILE A 693 -21.50 -6.70 0.71
CA ILE A 693 -22.81 -6.94 1.32
C ILE A 693 -23.39 -5.65 1.93
N GLU A 694 -22.56 -4.69 2.35
CA GLU A 694 -23.03 -3.36 2.80
C GLU A 694 -23.07 -2.31 1.67
N ALA A 695 -22.13 -2.35 0.72
CA ALA A 695 -22.02 -1.42 -0.40
C ALA A 695 -23.01 -1.77 -1.52
N ALA A 696 -23.17 -3.06 -1.89
CA ALA A 696 -24.22 -3.48 -2.81
C ALA A 696 -25.62 -3.37 -2.16
N ALA A 697 -25.73 -3.46 -0.83
CA ALA A 697 -26.97 -3.14 -0.13
C ALA A 697 -27.26 -1.62 -0.11
N SER A 698 -26.26 -0.75 -0.24
CA SER A 698 -26.47 0.70 -0.32
C SER A 698 -26.90 1.18 -1.72
N ASP A 699 -26.44 0.50 -2.78
CA ASP A 699 -26.77 0.82 -4.18
C ASP A 699 -27.99 0.04 -4.73
N ALA A 700 -28.43 -1.03 -4.05
CA ALA A 700 -29.59 -1.84 -4.46
C ALA A 700 -30.94 -1.41 -3.85
N TYR A 701 -30.99 -0.31 -3.09
CA TYR A 701 -32.28 0.33 -2.80
C TYR A 701 -32.79 1.03 -4.05
N ALA A 702 -33.51 0.26 -4.86
CA ALA A 702 -34.28 0.74 -6.00
C ALA A 702 -35.40 1.70 -5.53
N GLU A 703 -35.07 2.95 -5.24
CA GLU A 703 -36.06 4.00 -5.23
C GLU A 703 -36.36 4.43 -6.67
N ASN A 704 -37.47 3.89 -7.19
CA ASN A 704 -38.35 4.48 -8.21
C ASN A 704 -37.92 4.49 -9.69
N SER A 705 -38.93 4.64 -10.56
CA SER A 705 -38.84 4.76 -12.04
C SER A 705 -38.07 5.99 -12.56
N MET A 706 -37.31 6.64 -11.67
CA MET A 706 -36.33 7.68 -11.92
C MET A 706 -34.98 7.08 -12.39
N ASP A 707 -34.75 5.78 -12.15
CA ASP A 707 -33.48 5.14 -12.49
C ASP A 707 -33.21 4.98 -13.98
N ILE A 708 -34.22 5.07 -14.86
CA ILE A 708 -33.98 5.10 -16.32
C ILE A 708 -33.66 6.51 -16.84
N ILE A 709 -34.13 7.54 -16.14
CA ILE A 709 -33.68 8.92 -16.36
C ILE A 709 -32.21 9.06 -15.92
N ASN A 710 -31.82 8.33 -14.86
CA ASN A 710 -30.42 8.11 -14.47
C ASN A 710 -29.69 7.12 -15.41
N SER A 711 -30.36 6.13 -16.01
CA SER A 711 -29.79 5.09 -16.90
C SER A 711 -29.54 5.54 -18.33
N LEU A 712 -29.88 6.79 -18.68
CA LEU A 712 -29.24 7.46 -19.81
C LEU A 712 -27.82 7.80 -19.39
N GLU A 713 -27.00 6.76 -19.28
CA GLU A 713 -25.60 6.81 -18.92
C GLU A 713 -24.90 7.85 -19.79
N SER A 714 -24.00 8.59 -19.15
CA SER A 714 -23.21 9.57 -19.86
C SER A 714 -22.36 8.89 -20.93
N GLN A 715 -22.45 9.39 -22.17
CA GLN A 715 -21.56 9.02 -23.27
C GLN A 715 -20.12 9.53 -23.07
N TRP A 716 -19.82 10.17 -21.92
CA TRP A 716 -18.50 10.68 -21.59
C TRP A 716 -17.42 9.60 -21.75
N ASN A 717 -17.54 8.46 -21.07
CA ASN A 717 -16.51 7.41 -21.10
C ASN A 717 -16.27 6.94 -22.54
N LYS A 718 -17.34 6.69 -23.31
CA LYS A 718 -17.24 6.29 -24.72
C LYS A 718 -16.53 7.31 -25.62
N LEU A 719 -16.71 8.61 -25.37
CA LEU A 719 -16.10 9.67 -26.18
C LEU A 719 -14.72 10.08 -25.69
N MET A 720 -14.46 9.96 -24.38
CA MET A 720 -13.25 10.40 -23.70
C MET A 720 -12.25 9.28 -23.43
N ALA A 721 -12.65 8.01 -23.59
CA ALA A 721 -11.77 6.86 -23.53
C ALA A 721 -10.54 7.14 -24.39
N ALA A 722 -9.38 7.15 -23.75
CA ALA A 722 -8.13 7.17 -24.47
C ALA A 722 -8.12 5.92 -25.34
N LYS A 723 -7.89 6.08 -26.64
CA LYS A 723 -7.54 4.91 -27.46
C LYS A 723 -6.19 4.44 -26.96
N ASN A 724 -6.18 3.48 -26.05
CA ASN A 724 -4.97 2.79 -25.69
C ASN A 724 -4.40 2.18 -26.98
N GLY A 725 -3.08 2.26 -27.16
CA GLY A 725 -2.49 1.70 -28.36
C GLY A 725 -2.80 0.22 -28.41
N LYS A 726 -3.40 -0.25 -29.51
CA LYS A 726 -3.70 -1.68 -29.69
C LYS A 726 -2.48 -2.51 -29.31
N LEU A 727 -2.62 -3.27 -28.24
CA LEU A 727 -1.60 -4.18 -27.77
C LEU A 727 -1.55 -5.39 -28.70
N ALA A 728 -0.35 -5.85 -28.97
CA ALA A 728 -0.11 -6.99 -29.84
C ALA A 728 0.97 -7.88 -29.23
N LEU A 729 0.68 -9.18 -29.22
CA LEU A 729 1.66 -10.22 -28.96
C LEU A 729 2.46 -10.47 -30.23
N VAL A 730 3.78 -10.41 -30.12
CA VAL A 730 4.71 -10.76 -31.20
C VAL A 730 5.68 -11.84 -30.71
N ASN A 731 6.22 -12.61 -31.66
CA ASN A 731 7.14 -13.72 -31.40
C ASN A 731 6.57 -14.78 -30.43
N GLU A 732 5.27 -15.07 -30.55
CA GLU A 732 4.62 -16.10 -29.72
C GLU A 732 5.27 -17.48 -29.93
N LYS A 733 5.52 -18.16 -28.82
CA LYS A 733 6.08 -19.52 -28.82
C LYS A 733 5.44 -20.34 -27.71
N THR A 734 4.80 -21.44 -28.08
CA THR A 734 4.27 -22.42 -27.14
C THR A 734 5.08 -23.71 -27.24
N GLU A 735 5.50 -24.26 -26.10
CA GLU A 735 6.19 -25.55 -26.04
C GLU A 735 5.55 -26.45 -24.97
N ASN A 736 5.29 -27.71 -25.32
CA ASN A 736 4.92 -28.74 -24.36
C ASN A 736 6.15 -29.64 -24.11
N ARG A 737 6.66 -29.65 -22.88
CA ARG A 737 7.85 -30.42 -22.48
C ARG A 737 7.51 -31.69 -21.70
N GLY A 738 6.26 -32.16 -21.81
CA GLY A 738 5.74 -33.36 -21.15
C GLY A 738 5.36 -33.13 -19.69
N THR A 739 6.28 -32.58 -18.88
CA THR A 739 6.04 -32.32 -17.45
C THR A 739 5.50 -30.92 -17.15
N TYR A 740 5.59 -29.99 -18.09
CA TYR A 740 5.05 -28.63 -18.00
C TYR A 740 4.90 -28.05 -19.40
N GLN A 741 4.09 -27.00 -19.51
CA GLN A 741 3.91 -26.23 -20.73
C GLN A 741 4.43 -24.81 -20.56
N THR A 742 4.88 -24.19 -21.63
CA THR A 742 5.36 -22.80 -21.62
C THR A 742 4.75 -21.99 -22.74
N PHE A 743 4.50 -20.72 -22.48
CA PHE A 743 4.08 -19.72 -23.44
C PHE A 743 5.00 -18.50 -23.33
N GLU A 744 5.65 -18.11 -24.41
CA GLU A 744 6.57 -16.96 -24.45
C GLU A 744 6.11 -15.98 -25.51
N ALA A 745 6.12 -14.68 -25.19
CA ALA A 745 5.78 -13.64 -26.14
C ALA A 745 6.37 -12.29 -25.72
N LYS A 746 6.32 -11.33 -26.64
CA LYS A 746 6.59 -9.92 -26.35
C LYS A 746 5.32 -9.11 -26.62
N VAL A 747 4.85 -8.37 -25.61
CA VAL A 747 3.75 -7.42 -25.75
C VAL A 747 4.30 -6.11 -26.30
N THR A 748 3.68 -5.63 -27.38
CA THR A 748 4.07 -4.37 -28.03
C THR A 748 2.85 -3.48 -28.20
N SER A 749 3.08 -2.17 -28.21
CA SER A 749 2.06 -1.16 -28.52
C SER A 749 2.46 -0.36 -29.76
N THR A 750 1.48 0.13 -30.52
CA THR A 750 1.74 1.01 -31.68
C THR A 750 2.21 2.41 -31.28
N VAL A 751 1.92 2.84 -30.05
CA VAL A 751 2.23 4.20 -29.54
C VAL A 751 3.40 4.23 -28.55
N SER A 752 3.92 3.07 -28.15
CA SER A 752 5.06 2.96 -27.22
C SER A 752 6.35 2.54 -27.94
N THR A 753 7.50 3.02 -27.47
CA THR A 753 8.84 2.53 -27.81
C THR A 753 9.34 1.44 -26.87
N GLN A 754 8.57 1.10 -25.85
CA GLN A 754 8.82 0.00 -24.92
C GLN A 754 8.01 -1.24 -25.34
N ALA A 755 8.36 -2.37 -24.74
CA ALA A 755 7.65 -3.63 -24.83
C ALA A 755 7.75 -4.39 -23.51
N ILE A 756 6.81 -5.30 -23.24
CA ILE A 756 6.90 -6.21 -22.11
C ILE A 756 7.34 -7.57 -22.66
N LYS A 757 8.50 -8.07 -22.22
CA LYS A 757 8.90 -9.45 -22.48
C LYS A 757 8.34 -10.31 -21.37
N PHE A 758 7.64 -11.38 -21.70
CA PHE A 758 7.16 -12.32 -20.69
C PHE A 758 7.23 -13.78 -21.14
N LYS A 759 7.28 -14.64 -20.13
CA LYS A 759 7.27 -16.10 -20.29
C LYS A 759 6.44 -16.73 -19.19
N ALA A 760 5.40 -17.44 -19.58
CA ALA A 760 4.52 -18.16 -18.70
C ALA A 760 4.84 -19.66 -18.68
N PHE A 761 4.59 -20.29 -17.54
CA PHE A 761 4.72 -21.72 -17.30
C PHE A 761 3.44 -22.24 -16.67
N TYR A 762 3.06 -23.48 -17.00
CA TYR A 762 1.98 -24.18 -16.31
C TYR A 762 2.38 -25.61 -15.98
N ARG A 763 2.18 -26.03 -14.73
CA ARG A 763 2.36 -27.41 -14.26
C ARG A 763 1.43 -27.70 -13.08
N ASP A 764 0.65 -28.77 -13.20
CA ASP A 764 -0.12 -29.37 -12.10
C ASP A 764 -0.98 -28.37 -11.29
N GLY A 765 -1.72 -27.47 -11.96
CA GLY A 765 -2.56 -26.48 -11.29
C GLY A 765 -1.81 -25.30 -10.70
N ILE A 766 -0.59 -25.03 -11.18
CA ILE A 766 0.17 -23.81 -10.86
C ILE A 766 0.62 -23.16 -12.16
N SER A 767 0.31 -21.88 -12.31
CA SER A 767 0.84 -21.02 -13.37
C SER A 767 1.90 -20.07 -12.80
N TYR A 768 2.85 -19.69 -13.66
CA TYR A 768 3.88 -18.70 -13.38
C TYR A 768 3.95 -17.75 -14.56
N MET A 769 4.14 -16.46 -14.32
CA MET A 769 4.38 -15.45 -15.34
C MET A 769 5.61 -14.64 -14.95
N LEU A 770 6.67 -14.76 -15.76
CA LEU A 770 7.88 -13.98 -15.64
C LEU A 770 7.76 -12.77 -16.56
N SER A 771 7.98 -11.56 -16.07
CA SER A 771 7.83 -10.33 -16.88
C SER A 771 8.90 -9.28 -16.59
N THR A 772 9.23 -8.49 -17.61
CA THR A 772 10.04 -7.27 -17.46
C THR A 772 9.87 -6.35 -18.68
N ILE A 773 10.15 -5.05 -18.53
CA ILE A 773 10.11 -4.08 -19.63
C ILE A 773 11.41 -4.09 -20.43
N VAL A 774 11.30 -4.06 -21.74
CA VAL A 774 12.42 -3.97 -22.68
C VAL A 774 12.12 -2.93 -23.76
N ASP A 775 13.08 -2.65 -24.63
CA ASP A 775 12.80 -1.84 -25.81
C ASP A 775 11.86 -2.57 -26.79
N LYS A 776 11.08 -1.82 -27.57
CA LYS A 776 10.22 -2.40 -28.61
C LYS A 776 11.01 -3.24 -29.61
N ASP A 777 12.18 -2.76 -30.02
CA ASP A 777 13.08 -3.45 -30.95
C ASP A 777 14.14 -4.31 -30.22
N TYR A 778 13.85 -4.73 -28.98
CA TYR A 778 14.74 -5.56 -28.17
C TYR A 778 15.14 -6.87 -28.87
N ASN A 779 16.44 -7.15 -28.88
CA ASN A 779 17.08 -8.25 -29.61
C ASN A 779 17.81 -9.24 -28.69
N ASN A 780 17.36 -9.38 -27.43
CA ASN A 780 17.96 -10.28 -26.42
C ASN A 780 19.43 -9.94 -26.12
N ASP A 781 19.77 -8.66 -26.09
CA ASP A 781 21.12 -8.12 -25.90
C ASP A 781 21.43 -7.73 -24.45
N ASP A 782 20.42 -7.70 -23.56
CA ASP A 782 20.61 -7.49 -22.12
C ASP A 782 20.92 -8.82 -21.40
N VAL A 783 22.17 -8.96 -20.95
CA VAL A 783 22.68 -10.20 -20.35
C VAL A 783 21.95 -10.55 -19.05
N ALA A 784 21.60 -9.56 -18.23
CA ALA A 784 20.92 -9.78 -16.96
C ALA A 784 19.48 -10.26 -17.19
N VAL A 785 18.75 -9.61 -18.11
CA VAL A 785 17.39 -10.02 -18.49
C VAL A 785 17.39 -11.45 -19.03
N GLU A 786 18.26 -11.77 -20.01
CA GLU A 786 18.28 -13.10 -20.61
C GLU A 786 18.68 -14.18 -19.60
N LYS A 787 19.59 -13.87 -18.67
CA LYS A 787 20.01 -14.82 -17.63
C LYS A 787 18.88 -15.12 -16.63
N MET A 788 18.08 -14.12 -16.25
CA MET A 788 16.91 -14.34 -15.39
C MET A 788 15.90 -15.28 -16.07
N PHE A 789 15.48 -14.99 -17.30
CA PHE A 789 14.56 -15.85 -18.05
C PHE A 789 15.10 -17.27 -18.28
N ALA A 790 16.39 -17.40 -18.61
CA ALA A 790 17.00 -18.70 -18.90
C ALA A 790 17.25 -19.57 -17.65
N SER A 791 17.36 -18.95 -16.48
CA SER A 791 17.69 -19.65 -15.23
C SER A 791 16.48 -20.09 -14.40
N PHE A 792 15.26 -19.70 -14.79
CA PHE A 792 14.05 -20.13 -14.10
C PHE A 792 13.82 -21.63 -14.30
N THR A 793 13.68 -22.34 -13.18
CA THR A 793 13.43 -23.77 -13.16
C THR A 793 12.35 -24.11 -12.14
N LEU A 794 11.42 -24.97 -12.54
CA LEU A 794 10.39 -25.49 -11.66
C LEU A 794 10.98 -26.54 -10.71
N LEU A 795 10.69 -26.43 -9.41
CA LEU A 795 11.15 -27.38 -8.40
C LEU A 795 10.18 -28.56 -8.30
N ASP A 796 10.67 -29.79 -8.22
CA ASP A 796 9.81 -30.94 -7.96
C ASP A 796 9.25 -30.87 -6.54
N ASN A 797 7.94 -31.05 -6.42
CA ASN A 797 7.29 -31.22 -5.12
C ASN A 797 6.89 -32.68 -4.94
N SER A 798 7.71 -33.43 -4.22
CA SER A 798 7.40 -34.83 -3.85
C SER A 798 6.11 -34.99 -3.04
N LYS A 799 5.58 -33.89 -2.49
CA LYS A 799 4.31 -33.84 -1.74
C LYS A 799 3.18 -33.16 -2.51
N ALA A 800 3.39 -32.71 -3.75
CA ALA A 800 2.31 -32.13 -4.54
C ALA A 800 1.29 -33.23 -4.84
N GLU A 801 0.04 -32.92 -4.53
CA GLU A 801 -1.05 -33.83 -4.81
C GLU A 801 -1.34 -33.85 -6.30
N LYS A 802 -1.37 -35.04 -6.89
CA LYS A 802 -1.81 -35.22 -8.27
C LYS A 802 -3.33 -35.21 -8.28
N LEU A 803 -3.87 -34.02 -8.52
CA LEU A 803 -5.31 -33.84 -8.55
C LEU A 803 -5.91 -34.46 -9.83
N PRO A 804 -7.05 -35.17 -9.74
CA PRO A 804 -7.71 -35.77 -10.90
C PRO A 804 -8.24 -34.71 -11.87
N ALA A 805 -8.44 -35.10 -13.14
CA ALA A 805 -9.04 -34.22 -14.14
C ALA A 805 -10.51 -33.88 -13.81
N ASP A 806 -11.27 -34.83 -13.25
CA ASP A 806 -12.66 -34.61 -12.84
C ASP A 806 -12.71 -33.90 -11.47
N ARG A 807 -12.73 -32.56 -11.50
CA ARG A 807 -12.76 -31.72 -10.30
C ARG A 807 -14.09 -31.76 -9.55
N LEU A 808 -15.19 -32.04 -10.25
CA LEU A 808 -16.48 -32.23 -9.60
C LEU A 808 -16.48 -33.51 -8.77
N GLN A 809 -15.92 -34.62 -9.28
CA GLN A 809 -15.80 -35.84 -8.46
C GLN A 809 -14.95 -35.59 -7.21
N LEU A 810 -13.83 -34.90 -7.37
CA LEU A 810 -12.94 -34.57 -6.25
C LEU A 810 -13.68 -33.77 -5.18
N PHE A 811 -14.45 -32.76 -5.57
CA PHE A 811 -15.28 -32.00 -4.66
C PHE A 811 -16.32 -32.86 -3.94
N ILE A 812 -16.99 -33.76 -4.66
CA ILE A 812 -17.99 -34.67 -4.07
C ILE A 812 -17.33 -35.59 -3.03
N ASP A 813 -16.15 -36.12 -3.34
CA ASP A 813 -15.40 -36.99 -2.43
C ASP A 813 -14.93 -36.21 -1.19
N ASP A 814 -14.43 -34.99 -1.36
CA ASP A 814 -14.01 -34.11 -0.27
C ASP A 814 -15.20 -33.67 0.61
N ALA A 815 -16.36 -33.34 0.02
CA ALA A 815 -17.59 -33.01 0.75
C ALA A 815 -18.13 -34.20 1.56
N ARG A 816 -17.90 -35.43 1.08
CA ARG A 816 -18.25 -36.69 1.77
C ARG A 816 -17.17 -37.18 2.74
N SER A 817 -16.10 -36.42 2.92
CA SER A 817 -15.01 -36.77 3.84
C SER A 817 -15.52 -36.92 5.28
N GLU A 818 -14.98 -37.92 5.99
CA GLU A 818 -15.19 -38.10 7.44
C GLU A 818 -14.42 -37.07 8.27
N TYR A 819 -13.49 -36.33 7.64
CA TYR A 819 -12.75 -35.25 8.29
C TYR A 819 -13.48 -33.92 8.11
N ASP A 820 -13.98 -33.35 9.21
CA ASP A 820 -14.75 -32.09 9.21
C ASP A 820 -14.01 -30.95 8.49
N SER A 821 -12.68 -30.83 8.64
CA SER A 821 -11.91 -29.78 7.97
C SER A 821 -11.94 -29.88 6.45
N ILE A 822 -11.90 -31.09 5.89
CA ILE A 822 -11.96 -31.32 4.43
C ILE A 822 -13.37 -31.06 3.93
N ARG A 823 -14.39 -31.54 4.65
CA ARG A 823 -15.80 -31.33 4.32
C ARG A 823 -16.14 -29.84 4.32
N SER A 824 -15.86 -29.13 5.41
CA SER A 824 -16.14 -27.70 5.54
C SER A 824 -15.39 -26.89 4.48
N SER A 825 -14.12 -27.23 4.22
CA SER A 825 -13.35 -26.59 3.15
C SER A 825 -13.97 -26.79 1.78
N ALA A 826 -14.34 -28.03 1.43
CA ALA A 826 -14.96 -28.30 0.14
C ALA A 826 -16.27 -27.52 -0.01
N LEU A 827 -17.15 -27.56 0.99
CA LEU A 827 -18.44 -26.87 0.95
C LEU A 827 -18.30 -25.34 0.91
N ALA A 828 -17.26 -24.76 1.52
CA ALA A 828 -16.93 -23.35 1.36
C ALA A 828 -16.41 -23.00 -0.05
N SER A 829 -15.88 -23.98 -0.79
CA SER A 829 -15.26 -23.79 -2.11
C SER A 829 -16.22 -23.94 -3.31
N VAL A 830 -17.54 -23.97 -3.11
CA VAL A 830 -18.50 -24.18 -4.22
C VAL A 830 -18.33 -23.16 -5.35
N ARG A 831 -18.06 -21.89 -5.02
CA ARG A 831 -17.82 -20.83 -6.03
C ARG A 831 -16.69 -21.18 -7.01
N GLN A 832 -15.69 -21.96 -6.56
CA GLN A 832 -14.51 -22.34 -7.34
C GLN A 832 -14.77 -23.48 -8.33
N LEU A 833 -15.94 -24.12 -8.27
CA LEU A 833 -16.32 -25.19 -9.20
C LEU A 833 -16.65 -24.65 -10.59
N GLN A 834 -16.05 -25.29 -11.59
CA GLN A 834 -16.45 -25.17 -12.99
C GLN A 834 -17.41 -26.29 -13.34
N ILE A 835 -18.68 -25.93 -13.55
CA ILE A 835 -19.73 -26.87 -13.95
C ILE A 835 -20.08 -26.64 -15.41
N THR A 836 -20.14 -27.73 -16.18
CA THR A 836 -20.58 -27.70 -17.57
C THR A 836 -21.81 -28.59 -17.75
N LYS A 837 -22.47 -28.49 -18.92
CA LYS A 837 -23.66 -29.29 -19.23
C LYS A 837 -23.40 -30.81 -19.15
N THR A 838 -22.17 -31.28 -19.36
CA THR A 838 -21.82 -32.70 -19.22
C THR A 838 -21.80 -33.16 -17.77
N ASN A 839 -21.59 -32.25 -16.82
CA ASN A 839 -21.53 -32.53 -15.39
C ASN A 839 -22.89 -32.37 -14.67
N ARG A 840 -23.89 -31.81 -15.36
CA ARG A 840 -25.24 -31.51 -14.84
C ARG A 840 -25.87 -32.67 -14.06
N ALA A 841 -26.00 -33.84 -14.69
CA ALA A 841 -26.65 -35.00 -14.08
C ALA A 841 -25.94 -35.48 -12.80
N LYS A 842 -24.61 -35.41 -12.80
CA LYS A 842 -23.77 -35.80 -11.65
C LYS A 842 -23.91 -34.82 -10.49
N LEU A 843 -23.97 -33.52 -10.76
CA LEU A 843 -24.20 -32.50 -9.73
C LEU A 843 -25.62 -32.63 -9.14
N GLN A 844 -26.63 -32.87 -9.98
CA GLN A 844 -28.00 -33.13 -9.52
C GLN A 844 -28.05 -34.36 -8.60
N GLU A 845 -27.43 -35.48 -8.99
CA GLU A 845 -27.34 -36.69 -8.16
C GLU A 845 -26.63 -36.44 -6.83
N PHE A 846 -25.56 -35.64 -6.83
CA PHE A 846 -24.86 -35.25 -5.61
C PHE A 846 -25.79 -34.49 -4.65
N ILE A 847 -26.44 -33.43 -5.13
CA ILE A 847 -27.34 -32.61 -4.30
C ILE A 847 -28.49 -33.45 -3.73
N GLU A 848 -29.04 -34.41 -4.48
CA GLU A 848 -30.12 -35.26 -4.00
C GLU A 848 -29.68 -36.32 -2.99
N SER A 849 -28.44 -36.79 -3.08
CA SER A 849 -27.93 -37.89 -2.25
C SER A 849 -27.08 -37.42 -1.07
N PHE A 850 -26.74 -36.14 -1.00
CA PHE A 850 -25.90 -35.55 0.04
C PHE A 850 -26.76 -34.97 1.18
N ASP A 851 -26.38 -35.31 2.40
CA ASP A 851 -27.01 -34.82 3.63
C ASP A 851 -26.32 -33.52 4.08
N PHE A 852 -26.92 -32.37 3.79
CA PHE A 852 -26.43 -31.05 4.18
C PHE A 852 -26.87 -30.72 5.61
N LYS A 853 -25.92 -30.28 6.44
CA LYS A 853 -26.23 -29.75 7.79
C LYS A 853 -26.86 -28.35 7.68
N PRO A 854 -27.65 -27.89 8.68
CA PRO A 854 -28.24 -26.56 8.65
C PRO A 854 -27.24 -25.42 8.40
N GLU A 855 -26.05 -25.50 8.99
CA GLU A 855 -24.95 -24.55 8.80
C GLU A 855 -24.32 -24.59 7.38
N GLU A 856 -24.59 -25.62 6.59
CA GLU A 856 -24.07 -25.80 5.22
C GLU A 856 -25.05 -25.29 4.15
N THR A 857 -26.15 -24.63 4.54
CA THR A 857 -27.18 -24.13 3.62
C THR A 857 -26.60 -23.20 2.54
N ASN A 858 -25.62 -22.36 2.88
CA ASN A 858 -24.96 -21.48 1.90
C ASN A 858 -24.24 -22.26 0.78
N ALA A 859 -23.65 -23.41 1.09
CA ALA A 859 -23.03 -24.26 0.06
C ALA A 859 -24.10 -24.81 -0.89
N LEU A 860 -25.27 -25.21 -0.35
CA LEU A 860 -26.39 -25.70 -1.14
C LEU A 860 -26.96 -24.62 -2.07
N THR A 861 -27.18 -23.39 -1.56
CA THR A 861 -27.69 -22.28 -2.40
C THR A 861 -26.72 -21.94 -3.53
N GLN A 862 -25.42 -21.93 -3.27
CA GLN A 862 -24.39 -21.73 -4.31
C GLN A 862 -24.38 -22.86 -5.35
N LEU A 863 -24.62 -24.13 -4.95
CA LEU A 863 -24.72 -25.24 -5.89
C LEU A 863 -25.95 -25.11 -6.81
N TYR A 864 -27.07 -24.56 -6.30
CA TYR A 864 -28.22 -24.20 -7.13
C TYR A 864 -27.88 -23.10 -8.13
N GLY A 865 -27.19 -22.04 -7.71
CA GLY A 865 -26.67 -21.01 -8.61
C GLY A 865 -25.81 -21.61 -9.74
N LYS A 866 -24.87 -22.51 -9.42
CA LYS A 866 -24.04 -23.20 -10.43
C LYS A 866 -24.85 -24.00 -11.45
N LEU A 867 -26.01 -24.53 -11.07
CA LEU A 867 -26.92 -25.20 -12.00
C LEU A 867 -27.75 -24.22 -12.83
N GLY A 868 -28.12 -23.07 -12.26
CA GLY A 868 -28.78 -21.96 -12.96
C GLY A 868 -27.91 -21.34 -14.04
N ASP A 869 -26.63 -21.11 -13.73
CA ASP A 869 -25.60 -20.57 -14.65
C ASP A 869 -25.43 -21.39 -15.94
N LEU A 870 -25.80 -22.68 -15.93
CA LEU A 870 -25.75 -23.54 -17.13
C LEU A 870 -26.74 -23.10 -18.22
N LYS A 871 -27.77 -22.33 -17.86
CA LYS A 871 -28.89 -21.93 -18.73
C LYS A 871 -29.44 -23.12 -19.53
N ASP A 872 -29.70 -24.23 -18.83
CA ASP A 872 -30.13 -25.50 -19.42
C ASP A 872 -31.49 -25.92 -18.87
N GLU A 873 -32.56 -25.64 -19.61
CA GLU A 873 -33.96 -25.88 -19.22
C GLU A 873 -34.24 -27.33 -18.75
N ALA A 874 -33.40 -28.31 -19.09
CA ALA A 874 -33.51 -29.67 -18.58
C ALA A 874 -33.32 -29.79 -17.04
N VAL A 875 -32.80 -28.75 -16.37
CA VAL A 875 -32.67 -28.70 -14.90
C VAL A 875 -33.98 -28.28 -14.22
N ILE A 876 -34.93 -27.65 -14.93
CA ILE A 876 -36.17 -27.13 -14.34
C ILE A 876 -36.94 -28.18 -13.51
N PRO A 877 -37.13 -29.45 -13.96
CA PRO A 877 -37.81 -30.46 -13.14
C PRO A 877 -37.10 -30.79 -11.83
N PHE A 878 -35.77 -30.65 -11.78
CA PHE A 878 -34.99 -30.85 -10.56
C PHE A 878 -35.24 -29.70 -9.57
N PHE A 879 -35.22 -28.45 -10.02
CA PHE A 879 -35.53 -27.30 -9.18
C PHE A 879 -36.95 -27.35 -8.61
N GLU A 880 -37.93 -27.77 -9.43
CA GLU A 880 -39.28 -28.02 -8.95
C GLU A 880 -39.31 -29.07 -7.83
N LYS A 881 -38.57 -30.17 -7.99
CA LYS A 881 -38.47 -31.20 -6.95
C LYS A 881 -37.84 -30.65 -5.68
N GLN A 882 -36.77 -29.84 -5.77
CA GLN A 882 -36.10 -29.27 -4.59
C GLN A 882 -36.99 -28.29 -3.83
N TYR A 883 -37.74 -27.44 -4.54
CA TYR A 883 -38.67 -26.49 -3.95
C TYR A 883 -39.82 -27.17 -3.17
N ARG A 884 -40.25 -28.34 -3.64
CA ARG A 884 -41.39 -29.09 -3.09
C ARG A 884 -41.00 -30.10 -2.00
N ARG A 885 -39.75 -30.11 -1.53
CA ARG A 885 -39.31 -31.05 -0.48
C ARG A 885 -39.93 -30.71 0.88
N ASP A 886 -40.17 -31.73 1.70
CA ASP A 886 -40.76 -31.58 3.04
C ASP A 886 -39.85 -30.77 4.00
N ASP A 887 -38.55 -30.72 3.74
CA ASP A 887 -37.53 -29.99 4.52
C ASP A 887 -37.09 -28.65 3.89
N SER A 888 -37.76 -28.20 2.81
CA SER A 888 -37.43 -26.93 2.16
C SER A 888 -37.82 -25.74 3.05
N ASN A 889 -36.86 -24.88 3.37
CA ASN A 889 -37.09 -23.63 4.08
C ASN A 889 -37.10 -22.41 3.13
N THR A 890 -37.42 -21.23 3.65
CA THR A 890 -37.49 -19.98 2.85
C THR A 890 -36.20 -19.66 2.08
N ILE A 891 -35.03 -19.88 2.70
CA ILE A 891 -33.72 -19.63 2.06
C ILE A 891 -33.54 -20.53 0.82
N ILE A 892 -33.88 -21.81 0.93
CA ILE A 892 -33.83 -22.77 -0.19
C ILE A 892 -34.82 -22.36 -1.28
N GLN A 893 -36.02 -21.93 -0.91
CA GLN A 893 -37.05 -21.49 -1.85
C GLN A 893 -36.57 -20.30 -2.67
N PHE A 894 -36.04 -19.24 -2.05
CA PHE A 894 -35.47 -18.09 -2.76
C PHE A 894 -34.33 -18.50 -3.69
N ALA A 895 -33.35 -19.26 -3.19
CA ALA A 895 -32.23 -19.71 -4.01
C ALA A 895 -32.67 -20.51 -5.26
N VAL A 896 -33.74 -21.30 -5.16
CA VAL A 896 -34.32 -22.01 -6.32
C VAL A 896 -34.99 -21.05 -7.30
N LEU A 897 -35.74 -20.05 -6.81
CA LEU A 897 -36.39 -19.06 -7.68
C LEU A 897 -35.37 -18.18 -8.40
N GLU A 898 -34.31 -17.76 -7.70
CA GLU A 898 -33.18 -17.02 -8.28
C GLU A 898 -32.45 -17.86 -9.34
N ALA A 899 -32.11 -19.12 -9.02
CA ALA A 899 -31.47 -20.03 -9.97
C ALA A 899 -32.33 -20.25 -11.21
N LEU A 900 -33.66 -20.34 -11.09
CA LEU A 900 -34.59 -20.43 -12.23
C LEU A 900 -34.64 -19.13 -13.05
N ALA A 901 -34.47 -17.96 -12.43
CA ALA A 901 -34.46 -16.67 -13.10
C ALA A 901 -33.20 -16.46 -13.96
N GLN A 902 -32.05 -16.99 -13.51
CA GLN A 902 -30.77 -16.96 -14.26
C GLN A 902 -30.84 -17.62 -15.64
N PHE A 903 -31.85 -18.45 -15.92
CA PHE A 903 -32.04 -19.06 -17.24
C PHE A 903 -32.39 -18.02 -18.31
N GLU A 904 -32.93 -16.87 -17.91
CA GLU A 904 -33.42 -15.82 -18.82
C GLU A 904 -34.35 -16.38 -19.91
N SER A 905 -35.28 -17.26 -19.49
CA SER A 905 -36.14 -18.02 -20.39
C SER A 905 -37.60 -18.00 -19.95
N GLU A 906 -38.51 -17.96 -20.93
CA GLU A 906 -39.95 -18.02 -20.66
C GLU A 906 -40.35 -19.29 -19.88
N ALA A 907 -39.66 -20.41 -20.11
CA ALA A 907 -39.90 -21.67 -19.40
C ALA A 907 -39.52 -21.58 -17.91
N GLY A 908 -38.39 -20.96 -17.58
CA GLY A 908 -37.96 -20.72 -16.19
C GLY A 908 -38.98 -19.87 -15.43
N TYR A 909 -39.40 -18.74 -16.01
CA TYR A 909 -40.39 -17.86 -15.39
C TYR A 909 -41.79 -18.49 -15.26
N LYS A 910 -42.20 -19.33 -16.20
CA LYS A 910 -43.43 -20.13 -16.04
C LYS A 910 -43.32 -21.08 -14.86
N LYS A 911 -42.16 -21.70 -14.64
CA LYS A 911 -41.97 -22.57 -13.47
C LYS A 911 -41.95 -21.76 -12.17
N ILE A 912 -41.26 -20.61 -12.12
CA ILE A 912 -41.29 -19.69 -10.97
C ILE A 912 -42.74 -19.38 -10.60
N LYS A 913 -43.58 -19.01 -11.58
CA LYS A 913 -45.01 -18.77 -11.36
C LYS A 913 -45.73 -19.95 -10.69
N GLU A 914 -45.52 -21.16 -11.21
CA GLU A 914 -46.15 -22.38 -10.67
C GLU A 914 -45.67 -22.72 -9.25
N LEU A 915 -44.40 -22.45 -8.93
CA LEU A 915 -43.82 -22.71 -7.60
C LEU A 915 -44.32 -21.71 -6.57
N MET A 916 -44.35 -20.42 -6.90
CA MET A 916 -44.93 -19.38 -6.05
C MET A 916 -46.43 -19.61 -5.80
N GLU A 917 -47.16 -20.21 -6.75
CA GLU A 917 -48.59 -20.56 -6.56
C GLU A 917 -48.75 -21.77 -5.63
N TYR A 918 -47.78 -22.69 -5.64
CA TYR A 918 -47.78 -23.84 -4.75
C TYR A 918 -47.48 -23.47 -3.30
N ASP A 919 -46.39 -22.73 -3.09
CA ASP A 919 -45.94 -22.30 -1.77
C ASP A 919 -45.13 -21.01 -1.95
N LEU A 920 -45.61 -19.89 -1.40
CA LEU A 920 -44.98 -18.59 -1.59
C LEU A 920 -43.97 -18.35 -0.45
N PRO A 921 -42.68 -18.08 -0.75
CA PRO A 921 -41.69 -17.87 0.30
C PRO A 921 -41.92 -16.51 0.96
N VAL A 922 -41.87 -16.45 2.29
CA VAL A 922 -41.98 -15.21 3.07
C VAL A 922 -40.83 -15.15 4.07
N THR A 923 -40.20 -13.99 4.16
CA THR A 923 -38.99 -13.74 4.95
C THR A 923 -39.18 -12.45 5.77
N ASP A 924 -38.46 -12.33 6.87
CA ASP A 924 -38.40 -11.08 7.65
C ASP A 924 -37.35 -10.10 7.07
N ASP A 925 -36.62 -10.52 6.03
CA ASP A 925 -35.64 -9.73 5.29
C ASP A 925 -36.24 -9.22 3.95
N ASP A 926 -36.73 -7.98 3.94
CA ASP A 926 -37.34 -7.35 2.76
C ASP A 926 -36.40 -7.29 1.53
N PHE A 927 -35.08 -7.45 1.71
CA PHE A 927 -34.11 -7.42 0.62
C PHE A 927 -34.19 -8.65 -0.29
N GLU A 928 -34.50 -9.85 0.25
CA GLU A 928 -34.52 -11.08 -0.55
C GLU A 928 -35.62 -11.01 -1.64
N VAL A 929 -36.81 -10.52 -1.28
CA VAL A 929 -37.93 -10.35 -2.23
C VAL A 929 -37.60 -9.28 -3.27
N SER A 930 -37.02 -8.17 -2.82
CA SER A 930 -36.66 -7.05 -3.69
C SER A 930 -35.62 -7.46 -4.73
N ASN A 931 -34.56 -8.17 -4.33
CA ASN A 931 -33.52 -8.69 -5.22
C ASN A 931 -34.06 -9.69 -6.25
N LEU A 932 -34.96 -10.58 -5.83
CA LEU A 932 -35.60 -11.54 -6.73
C LEU A 932 -36.40 -10.83 -7.83
N PHE A 933 -37.23 -9.85 -7.48
CA PHE A 933 -38.04 -9.11 -8.45
C PHE A 933 -37.20 -8.15 -9.31
N ALA A 934 -36.11 -7.60 -8.79
CA ALA A 934 -35.12 -6.87 -9.58
C ALA A 934 -34.49 -7.76 -10.67
N THR A 935 -34.14 -9.00 -10.31
CA THR A 935 -33.66 -10.02 -11.27
C THR A 935 -34.70 -10.30 -12.36
N PHE A 936 -35.99 -10.39 -11.99
CA PHE A 936 -37.07 -10.56 -12.97
C PHE A 936 -37.21 -9.35 -13.90
N ALA A 937 -37.06 -8.14 -13.37
CA ALA A 937 -37.16 -6.89 -14.12
C ALA A 937 -36.03 -6.76 -15.15
N ALA A 938 -34.82 -7.25 -14.84
CA ALA A 938 -33.68 -7.25 -15.75
C ALA A 938 -33.93 -8.04 -17.05
N ASP A 939 -34.76 -9.08 -17.01
CA ASP A 939 -35.22 -9.85 -18.18
C ASP A 939 -36.73 -9.69 -18.44
N ALA A 940 -37.17 -8.42 -18.53
CA ALA A 940 -38.58 -8.04 -18.69
C ALA A 940 -39.32 -8.79 -19.82
N LYS A 941 -38.62 -9.15 -20.91
CA LYS A 941 -39.25 -9.80 -22.07
C LYS A 941 -39.74 -11.21 -21.74
N ASN A 942 -38.92 -12.02 -21.06
CA ASN A 942 -39.29 -13.39 -20.71
C ASN A 942 -40.10 -13.43 -19.41
N SER A 943 -39.78 -12.57 -18.44
CA SER A 943 -40.46 -12.53 -17.13
C SER A 943 -41.89 -12.00 -17.19
N ALA A 944 -42.29 -11.36 -18.31
CA ALA A 944 -43.66 -10.90 -18.57
C ALA A 944 -44.75 -11.98 -18.41
N VAL A 945 -44.41 -13.28 -18.45
CA VAL A 945 -45.36 -14.38 -18.18
C VAL A 945 -45.82 -14.48 -16.74
N LEU A 946 -45.08 -13.87 -15.80
CA LEU A 946 -45.47 -13.72 -14.40
C LEU A 946 -46.68 -12.79 -14.25
N PHE A 947 -46.86 -11.86 -15.20
CA PHE A 947 -47.98 -10.93 -15.22
C PHE A 947 -49.19 -11.50 -16.01
N PRO A 948 -50.42 -11.45 -15.45
CA PRO A 948 -50.83 -10.63 -14.30
C PRO A 948 -50.91 -11.38 -12.97
N ASP A 949 -50.50 -12.64 -12.93
CA ASP A 949 -50.80 -13.53 -11.81
C ASP A 949 -50.05 -13.17 -10.53
N VAL A 950 -48.86 -12.55 -10.63
CA VAL A 950 -48.13 -12.01 -9.46
C VAL A 950 -48.97 -11.06 -8.60
N PHE A 951 -49.96 -10.36 -9.17
CA PHE A 951 -50.84 -9.48 -8.39
C PHE A 951 -51.70 -10.20 -7.36
N GLN A 952 -51.80 -11.53 -7.40
CA GLN A 952 -52.47 -12.29 -6.34
C GLN A 952 -51.75 -12.18 -4.98
N TYR A 953 -50.45 -11.89 -4.99
CA TYR A 953 -49.63 -11.75 -3.78
C TYR A 953 -49.53 -10.31 -3.28
N TYR A 954 -50.11 -9.34 -3.99
CA TYR A 954 -49.96 -7.92 -3.73
C TYR A 954 -50.44 -7.44 -2.33
N SER A 955 -51.30 -8.21 -1.66
CA SER A 955 -51.73 -7.90 -0.29
C SER A 955 -50.71 -8.29 0.78
N ILE A 956 -49.63 -8.98 0.41
CA ILE A 956 -48.55 -9.41 1.30
C ILE A 956 -47.53 -8.26 1.37
N PRO A 957 -47.21 -7.74 2.58
CA PRO A 957 -46.38 -6.54 2.74
C PRO A 957 -45.04 -6.58 2.00
N GLU A 958 -44.30 -7.68 2.14
CA GLU A 958 -42.96 -7.91 1.61
C GLU A 958 -42.94 -7.93 0.07
N TYR A 959 -44.08 -8.27 -0.55
CA TYR A 959 -44.25 -8.34 -2.01
C TYR A 959 -44.93 -7.11 -2.61
N HIS A 960 -45.44 -6.20 -1.79
CA HIS A 960 -46.29 -5.11 -2.22
C HIS A 960 -45.58 -4.15 -3.19
N GLU A 961 -44.43 -3.63 -2.76
CA GLU A 961 -43.60 -2.70 -3.54
C GLU A 961 -42.92 -3.43 -4.71
N PRO A 962 -42.27 -4.60 -4.51
CA PRO A 962 -41.56 -5.27 -5.59
C PRO A 962 -42.45 -5.64 -6.79
N ILE A 963 -43.71 -6.05 -6.55
CA ILE A 963 -44.68 -6.33 -7.63
C ILE A 963 -45.01 -5.07 -8.44
N VAL A 964 -45.17 -3.93 -7.76
CA VAL A 964 -45.52 -2.65 -8.40
C VAL A 964 -44.36 -2.16 -9.25
N SER A 965 -43.15 -2.17 -8.67
CA SER A 965 -41.91 -1.79 -9.35
C SER A 965 -41.66 -2.68 -10.57
N PHE A 966 -41.66 -4.01 -10.39
CA PHE A 966 -41.50 -4.97 -11.48
C PHE A 966 -42.52 -4.78 -12.60
N THR A 967 -43.81 -4.64 -12.28
CA THR A 967 -44.84 -4.45 -13.31
C THR A 967 -44.65 -3.13 -14.04
N ALA A 968 -44.21 -2.08 -13.36
CA ALA A 968 -43.89 -0.80 -13.98
C ALA A 968 -42.74 -0.97 -14.97
N SER A 969 -41.66 -1.68 -14.60
CA SER A 969 -40.54 -2.00 -15.50
C SER A 969 -40.99 -2.84 -16.72
N LEU A 970 -41.89 -3.80 -16.54
CA LEU A 970 -42.45 -4.58 -17.67
C LEU A 970 -43.24 -3.72 -18.66
N LEU A 971 -44.04 -2.78 -18.14
CA LEU A 971 -44.79 -1.85 -18.97
C LEU A 971 -43.85 -0.88 -19.67
N GLU A 972 -42.81 -0.45 -18.96
CA GLU A 972 -41.82 0.47 -19.48
C GLU A 972 -41.07 -0.11 -20.67
N ALA A 973 -40.66 -1.37 -20.57
CA ALA A 973 -39.96 -2.14 -21.61
C ALA A 973 -40.88 -2.62 -22.76
N ASP A 974 -42.13 -2.17 -22.81
CA ASP A 974 -43.16 -2.62 -23.77
C ASP A 974 -43.41 -4.15 -23.75
N ALA A 975 -43.04 -4.84 -22.67
CA ALA A 975 -43.15 -6.31 -22.56
C ALA A 975 -44.59 -6.77 -22.27
N ILE A 976 -45.42 -5.92 -21.67
CA ILE A 976 -46.84 -6.18 -21.40
C ILE A 976 -47.75 -5.14 -22.04
N ARG A 977 -49.01 -5.53 -22.35
CA ARG A 977 -50.01 -4.63 -22.91
C ARG A 977 -50.78 -3.88 -21.82
N PRO A 978 -50.89 -2.54 -21.87
CA PRO A 978 -51.61 -1.75 -20.87
C PRO A 978 -53.06 -2.19 -20.61
N LYS A 979 -53.75 -2.70 -21.64
CA LYS A 979 -55.15 -3.15 -21.54
C LYS A 979 -55.35 -4.23 -20.46
N LYS A 980 -54.33 -5.04 -20.17
CA LYS A 980 -54.39 -6.10 -19.13
C LYS A 980 -54.45 -5.52 -17.70
N LEU A 981 -53.96 -4.30 -17.48
CA LEU A 981 -54.02 -3.62 -16.17
C LEU A 981 -55.43 -3.15 -15.79
N LYS A 982 -56.39 -3.15 -16.73
CA LYS A 982 -57.75 -2.63 -16.52
C LYS A 982 -58.47 -3.31 -15.35
N SER A 983 -58.24 -4.60 -15.14
CA SER A 983 -58.83 -5.37 -14.05
C SER A 983 -58.31 -4.96 -12.66
N TYR A 984 -57.08 -4.45 -12.59
CA TYR A 984 -56.39 -4.04 -11.35
C TYR A 984 -56.50 -2.54 -11.09
N LYS A 985 -57.01 -1.76 -12.05
CA LYS A 985 -57.09 -0.28 -11.99
C LYS A 985 -57.69 0.25 -10.69
N LYS A 986 -58.76 -0.35 -10.15
CA LYS A 986 -59.38 0.12 -8.90
C LYS A 986 -58.47 -0.06 -7.68
N MET A 987 -57.73 -1.16 -7.62
CA MET A 987 -56.76 -1.46 -6.58
C MET A 987 -55.58 -0.48 -6.68
N LEU A 988 -54.98 -0.36 -7.86
CA LEU A 988 -53.90 0.61 -8.13
C LEU A 988 -54.33 2.03 -7.74
N LEU A 989 -55.51 2.49 -8.18
CA LEU A 989 -56.06 3.80 -7.80
C LEU A 989 -56.21 4.00 -6.30
N THR A 990 -56.57 2.94 -5.56
CA THR A 990 -56.73 3.02 -4.11
C THR A 990 -55.38 3.19 -3.43
N ASN A 991 -54.39 2.40 -3.82
CA ASN A 991 -53.05 2.47 -3.23
C ASN A 991 -52.30 3.73 -3.65
N THR A 992 -52.43 4.19 -4.89
CA THR A 992 -51.89 5.50 -5.29
C THR A 992 -52.49 6.64 -4.46
N ARG A 993 -53.78 6.59 -4.11
CA ARG A 993 -54.38 7.59 -3.19
C ARG A 993 -53.83 7.49 -1.77
N LEU A 994 -53.46 6.30 -1.30
CA LEU A 994 -52.81 6.11 0.00
C LEU A 994 -51.37 6.64 -0.04
N GLU A 995 -50.62 6.36 -1.10
CA GLU A 995 -49.28 6.90 -1.31
C GLU A 995 -49.29 8.43 -1.41
N ILE A 996 -50.28 9.03 -2.10
CA ILE A 996 -50.45 10.49 -2.11
C ILE A 996 -50.65 11.04 -0.69
N LYS A 997 -51.38 10.33 0.19
CA LYS A 997 -51.54 10.75 1.59
C LYS A 997 -50.23 10.60 2.37
N ARG A 998 -49.49 9.50 2.17
CA ARG A 998 -48.17 9.27 2.78
C ARG A 998 -47.18 10.34 2.33
N ALA A 999 -47.11 10.67 1.04
CA ALA A 999 -46.30 11.73 0.48
C ALA A 999 -46.67 13.12 1.05
N LYS A 1000 -47.97 13.44 1.19
CA LYS A 1000 -48.42 14.66 1.89
C LYS A 1000 -47.99 14.71 3.34
N SER A 1001 -48.05 13.59 4.05
CA SER A 1001 -47.62 13.49 5.44
C SER A 1001 -46.11 13.71 5.57
N ARG A 1002 -45.31 13.05 4.71
CA ARG A 1002 -43.85 13.23 4.65
C ARG A 1002 -43.48 14.70 4.34
N LYS A 1003 -44.15 15.31 3.36
CA LYS A 1003 -43.99 16.73 3.02
C LYS A 1003 -44.33 17.67 4.19
N ALA A 1004 -45.47 17.45 4.85
CA ALA A 1004 -45.90 18.26 5.99
C ALA A 1004 -44.95 18.12 7.19
N GLY A 1005 -44.45 16.91 7.48
CA GLY A 1005 -43.46 16.66 8.53
C GLY A 1005 -42.16 17.44 8.29
N LYS A 1006 -41.66 17.44 7.05
CA LYS A 1006 -40.49 18.22 6.63
C LYS A 1006 -40.73 19.73 6.75
N GLU A 1007 -41.90 20.22 6.33
CA GLU A 1007 -42.27 21.65 6.46
C GLU A 1007 -42.42 22.09 7.93
N SER A 1008 -42.63 21.15 8.86
CA SER A 1008 -42.76 21.41 10.30
C SER A 1008 -41.46 21.29 11.11
N GLY A 1009 -40.35 20.83 10.54
CA GLY A 1009 -39.04 20.73 11.20
C GLY A 1009 -38.92 19.63 12.26
N ASP A 1010 -39.64 18.52 12.10
CA ASP A 1010 -39.58 17.37 13.03
C ASP A 1010 -38.49 16.38 12.58
N ASP A 1011 -37.31 16.42 13.25
CA ASP A 1011 -36.07 15.71 12.87
C ASP A 1011 -36.09 14.18 13.10
N ASN A 1012 -37.22 13.59 13.50
CA ASN A 1012 -37.33 12.15 13.78
C ASN A 1012 -37.49 11.26 12.53
N TYR A 1013 -37.47 11.82 11.32
CA TYR A 1013 -37.41 11.03 10.07
C TYR A 1013 -35.95 10.97 9.58
N TYR A 1014 -35.20 10.02 10.13
CA TYR A 1014 -33.82 9.74 9.74
C TYR A 1014 -33.76 9.13 8.32
N TYR A 1015 -32.84 9.65 7.50
CA TYR A 1015 -32.45 9.27 6.13
C TYR A 1015 -33.54 9.22 5.04
N GLY A 1016 -33.64 10.33 4.31
CA GLY A 1016 -34.23 10.36 2.97
C GLY A 1016 -34.68 11.77 2.62
N ASN A 1017 -34.42 12.23 1.40
CA ASN A 1017 -35.17 13.36 0.87
C ASN A 1017 -36.69 13.06 0.99
N ALA A 1018 -37.56 14.05 0.81
CA ALA A 1018 -39.00 13.76 0.72
C ALA A 1018 -39.25 12.95 -0.57
N THR A 1019 -38.94 11.64 -0.55
CA THR A 1019 -39.02 10.79 -1.72
C THR A 1019 -40.49 10.68 -2.08
N SER A 1020 -40.76 10.54 -3.37
CA SER A 1020 -42.13 10.30 -3.81
C SER A 1020 -42.70 8.96 -3.28
N GLY A 1021 -41.89 8.11 -2.63
CA GLY A 1021 -42.19 6.69 -2.40
C GLY A 1021 -42.51 6.03 -3.74
N ASP A 1022 -43.27 4.95 -3.76
CA ASP A 1022 -43.57 4.18 -4.98
C ASP A 1022 -44.50 4.91 -5.97
N LEU A 1023 -44.79 6.20 -5.75
CA LEU A 1023 -45.70 6.98 -6.58
C LEU A 1023 -45.33 6.96 -8.06
N THR A 1024 -44.03 6.93 -8.37
CA THR A 1024 -43.57 6.94 -9.77
C THR A 1024 -43.91 5.64 -10.49
N SER A 1025 -43.69 4.48 -9.86
CA SER A 1025 -44.10 3.17 -10.36
C SER A 1025 -45.61 3.09 -10.54
N TYR A 1026 -46.39 3.60 -9.59
CA TYR A 1026 -47.85 3.72 -9.74
C TYR A 1026 -48.28 4.65 -10.89
N MET A 1027 -47.53 5.72 -11.15
CA MET A 1027 -47.78 6.62 -12.27
C MET A 1027 -47.61 5.91 -13.61
N GLU A 1028 -46.51 5.18 -13.84
CA GLU A 1028 -46.31 4.37 -15.06
C GLU A 1028 -47.49 3.40 -15.28
N LEU A 1029 -47.90 2.67 -14.23
CA LEU A 1029 -49.00 1.70 -14.31
C LEU A 1029 -50.38 2.32 -14.60
N LEU A 1030 -50.67 3.52 -14.07
CA LEU A 1030 -51.97 4.19 -14.24
C LEU A 1030 -52.04 5.08 -15.47
N TYR A 1031 -50.90 5.51 -16.00
CA TYR A 1031 -50.83 6.44 -17.13
C TYR A 1031 -51.64 6.02 -18.38
N PRO A 1032 -51.70 4.72 -18.77
CA PRO A 1032 -52.52 4.27 -19.89
C PRO A 1032 -54.03 4.54 -19.73
N PHE A 1033 -54.48 4.80 -18.49
CA PHE A 1033 -55.87 5.12 -18.15
C PHE A 1033 -56.05 6.61 -17.79
N LYS A 1034 -55.08 7.49 -18.05
CA LYS A 1034 -55.09 8.92 -17.67
C LYS A 1034 -56.35 9.67 -18.10
N SER A 1035 -57.00 9.25 -19.19
CA SER A 1035 -58.26 9.84 -19.68
C SER A 1035 -59.51 9.47 -18.87
N ASP A 1036 -59.45 8.44 -18.02
CA ASP A 1036 -60.54 8.10 -17.10
C ASP A 1036 -60.65 9.16 -16.00
N LYS A 1037 -61.88 9.63 -15.71
CA LYS A 1037 -62.16 10.71 -14.75
C LYS A 1037 -61.49 10.49 -13.37
N GLU A 1038 -61.53 9.27 -12.85
CA GLU A 1038 -60.95 8.95 -11.53
C GLU A 1038 -59.42 8.88 -11.52
N VAL A 1039 -58.80 8.49 -12.65
CA VAL A 1039 -57.35 8.42 -12.81
C VAL A 1039 -56.80 9.81 -13.07
N SER A 1040 -57.47 10.59 -13.92
CA SER A 1040 -57.17 12.01 -14.13
C SER A 1040 -57.15 12.78 -12.81
N ALA A 1041 -58.12 12.54 -11.91
CA ALA A 1041 -58.14 13.17 -10.59
C ALA A 1041 -56.93 12.81 -9.72
N VAL A 1042 -56.40 11.58 -9.83
CA VAL A 1042 -55.19 11.15 -9.13
C VAL A 1042 -53.96 11.87 -9.69
N PHE A 1043 -53.79 11.96 -11.01
CA PHE A 1043 -52.70 12.73 -11.61
C PHE A 1043 -52.79 14.24 -11.29
N THR A 1044 -53.98 14.82 -11.21
CA THR A 1044 -54.17 16.19 -10.70
C THR A 1044 -53.74 16.32 -9.24
N ALA A 1045 -54.07 15.33 -8.40
CA ALA A 1045 -53.66 15.32 -6.99
C ALA A 1045 -52.15 15.14 -6.81
N ILE A 1046 -51.49 14.33 -7.65
CA ILE A 1046 -50.02 14.18 -7.69
C ILE A 1046 -49.37 15.49 -8.14
N LYS A 1047 -49.83 16.10 -9.24
CA LYS A 1047 -49.31 17.41 -9.71
C LYS A 1047 -49.47 18.50 -8.65
N ALA A 1048 -50.53 18.45 -7.84
CA ALA A 1048 -50.74 19.36 -6.71
C ALA A 1048 -49.81 19.11 -5.51
N LEU A 1049 -49.14 17.96 -5.42
CA LEU A 1049 -48.07 17.75 -4.43
C LEU A 1049 -46.87 18.66 -4.69
N ASN A 1050 -46.65 19.02 -5.96
CA ASN A 1050 -45.52 19.82 -6.42
C ASN A 1050 -44.19 19.27 -5.90
N MET A 1051 -43.93 17.99 -6.17
CA MET A 1051 -42.68 17.30 -5.83
C MET A 1051 -41.88 17.08 -7.11
N ASP A 1052 -40.59 17.38 -7.06
CA ASP A 1052 -39.70 17.40 -8.23
C ASP A 1052 -39.70 16.04 -8.96
N ASP A 1053 -39.58 14.91 -8.23
CA ASP A 1053 -39.56 13.56 -8.81
C ASP A 1053 -40.85 13.19 -9.54
N THR A 1054 -42.01 13.44 -8.92
CA THR A 1054 -43.32 13.13 -9.54
C THR A 1054 -43.64 14.05 -10.72
N ASN A 1055 -43.17 15.29 -10.70
CA ASN A 1055 -43.33 16.21 -11.82
C ASN A 1055 -42.48 15.77 -13.01
N LEU A 1056 -41.24 15.33 -12.74
CA LEU A 1056 -40.33 14.80 -13.76
C LEU A 1056 -40.87 13.49 -14.37
N GLU A 1057 -41.36 12.58 -13.53
CA GLU A 1057 -41.98 11.33 -13.98
C GLU A 1057 -43.23 11.56 -14.85
N LEU A 1058 -44.09 12.51 -14.48
CA LEU A 1058 -45.27 12.86 -15.28
C LEU A 1058 -44.86 13.39 -16.66
N ALA A 1059 -43.84 14.24 -16.70
CA ALA A 1059 -43.28 14.74 -17.94
C ALA A 1059 -42.64 13.62 -18.77
N ARG A 1060 -41.94 12.68 -18.13
CA ARG A 1060 -41.35 11.50 -18.78
C ARG A 1060 -42.43 10.72 -19.53
N LEU A 1061 -43.53 10.42 -18.85
CA LEU A 1061 -44.67 9.70 -19.38
C LEU A 1061 -45.38 10.47 -20.51
N ASP A 1062 -45.60 11.78 -20.34
CA ASP A 1062 -46.22 12.63 -21.36
C ASP A 1062 -45.37 12.72 -22.63
N ILE A 1063 -44.03 12.81 -22.50
CA ILE A 1063 -43.08 12.83 -23.61
C ILE A 1063 -43.02 11.47 -24.31
N LYS A 1064 -42.89 10.37 -23.55
CA LYS A 1064 -42.90 8.97 -24.04
C LYS A 1064 -44.13 8.66 -24.88
N ASN A 1065 -45.30 9.09 -24.42
CA ASN A 1065 -46.58 8.77 -25.05
C ASN A 1065 -47.07 9.81 -26.08
N ASN A 1066 -46.26 10.81 -26.43
CA ASN A 1066 -46.63 11.92 -27.34
C ASN A 1066 -47.85 12.73 -26.88
N ASN A 1067 -48.11 12.78 -25.57
CA ASN A 1067 -49.20 13.56 -24.97
C ASN A 1067 -48.73 14.90 -24.37
N ALA A 1068 -47.43 15.17 -24.41
CA ALA A 1068 -46.86 16.39 -23.87
C ALA A 1068 -47.28 17.63 -24.66
N ASN A 1069 -47.71 18.67 -23.93
CA ASN A 1069 -47.96 20.00 -24.48
C ASN A 1069 -46.63 20.76 -24.61
N ASP A 1070 -46.40 21.43 -25.74
CA ASP A 1070 -45.22 22.29 -25.97
C ASP A 1070 -45.07 23.38 -24.88
N GLU A 1071 -46.17 23.91 -24.34
CA GLU A 1071 -46.15 24.89 -23.24
C GLU A 1071 -45.70 24.27 -21.92
N GLU A 1072 -46.10 23.03 -21.64
CA GLU A 1072 -45.69 22.31 -20.41
C GLU A 1072 -44.23 21.85 -20.51
N ILE A 1073 -43.79 21.40 -21.69
CA ILE A 1073 -42.37 21.12 -21.95
C ILE A 1073 -41.54 22.41 -21.82
N ALA A 1074 -42.01 23.54 -22.35
CA ALA A 1074 -41.31 24.82 -22.23
C ALA A 1074 -41.18 25.29 -20.78
N ALA A 1075 -42.21 25.07 -19.95
CA ALA A 1075 -42.15 25.33 -18.51
C ALA A 1075 -41.08 24.48 -17.81
N LEU A 1076 -41.01 23.17 -18.10
CA LEU A 1076 -39.99 22.27 -17.52
C LEU A 1076 -38.58 22.59 -18.03
N LEU A 1077 -38.43 22.94 -19.31
CA LEU A 1077 -37.15 23.41 -19.87
C LEU A 1077 -36.71 24.78 -19.32
N SER A 1078 -37.62 25.53 -18.69
CA SER A 1078 -37.31 26.81 -18.06
C SER A 1078 -36.93 26.66 -16.58
N ASP A 1079 -37.21 25.50 -15.97
CA ASP A 1079 -36.88 25.19 -14.58
C ASP A 1079 -35.50 24.50 -14.50
N PRO A 1080 -34.50 25.13 -13.84
CA PRO A 1080 -33.17 24.55 -13.67
C PRO A 1080 -33.14 23.18 -13.00
N LYS A 1081 -34.15 22.77 -12.21
CA LYS A 1081 -34.15 21.45 -11.58
C LYS A 1081 -34.51 20.31 -12.54
N THR A 1082 -35.28 20.61 -13.59
CA THR A 1082 -35.84 19.59 -14.49
C THR A 1082 -35.26 19.65 -15.90
N LEU A 1083 -34.74 20.81 -16.33
CA LEU A 1083 -34.18 21.04 -17.67
C LEU A 1083 -33.20 19.95 -18.11
N PHE A 1084 -32.23 19.57 -17.27
CA PHE A 1084 -31.17 18.64 -17.63
C PHE A 1084 -31.69 17.25 -18.00
N GLN A 1085 -32.66 16.75 -17.27
CA GLN A 1085 -33.24 15.44 -17.53
C GLN A 1085 -34.23 15.49 -18.71
N ILE A 1086 -35.07 16.52 -18.79
CA ILE A 1086 -36.03 16.69 -19.89
C ILE A 1086 -35.34 16.83 -21.24
N GLN A 1087 -34.23 17.57 -21.34
CA GLN A 1087 -33.50 17.66 -22.60
C GLN A 1087 -32.88 16.32 -23.02
N LYS A 1088 -32.35 15.50 -22.08
CA LYS A 1088 -31.76 14.19 -22.39
C LYS A 1088 -32.81 13.31 -23.05
N MET A 1089 -34.02 13.33 -22.52
CA MET A 1089 -35.18 12.64 -23.08
C MET A 1089 -35.58 13.15 -24.48
N LEU A 1090 -35.70 14.46 -24.67
CA LEU A 1090 -36.07 15.04 -25.96
C LEU A 1090 -35.03 14.74 -27.05
N ILE A 1091 -33.74 14.72 -26.70
CA ILE A 1091 -32.64 14.32 -27.60
C ILE A 1091 -32.78 12.84 -27.98
N ALA A 1092 -33.01 11.94 -27.01
CA ALA A 1092 -33.21 10.51 -27.26
C ALA A 1092 -34.39 10.24 -28.21
N GLN A 1093 -35.47 11.03 -28.11
CA GLN A 1093 -36.63 10.95 -29.01
C GLN A 1093 -36.49 11.76 -30.31
N LYS A 1094 -35.34 12.37 -30.59
CA LYS A 1094 -35.09 13.22 -31.77
C LYS A 1094 -36.02 14.45 -31.88
N LYS A 1095 -36.61 14.92 -30.77
CA LYS A 1095 -37.48 16.10 -30.67
C LYS A 1095 -36.68 17.38 -30.32
N THR A 1096 -35.58 17.62 -31.02
CA THR A 1096 -34.62 18.69 -30.66
C THR A 1096 -35.07 20.11 -31.04
N SER A 1097 -36.16 20.27 -31.80
CA SER A 1097 -36.69 21.58 -32.20
C SER A 1097 -37.12 22.46 -31.01
N LEU A 1098 -37.52 21.84 -29.90
CA LEU A 1098 -37.96 22.51 -28.67
C LEU A 1098 -36.77 23.04 -27.83
N LEU A 1099 -35.54 22.63 -28.14
CA LEU A 1099 -34.32 23.01 -27.40
C LEU A 1099 -33.62 24.26 -27.95
N LYS A 1100 -34.17 24.90 -28.99
CA LYS A 1100 -33.53 26.02 -29.71
C LYS A 1100 -33.19 27.22 -28.83
N ASN A 1101 -33.98 27.46 -27.79
CA ASN A 1101 -33.85 28.63 -26.90
C ASN A 1101 -33.06 28.33 -25.62
N VAL A 1102 -32.61 27.09 -25.42
CA VAL A 1102 -31.89 26.68 -24.21
C VAL A 1102 -30.39 26.91 -24.41
N THR A 1103 -29.76 27.71 -23.54
CA THR A 1103 -28.31 28.01 -23.62
C THR A 1103 -27.46 26.91 -23.00
N ASP A 1104 -26.18 26.83 -23.38
CA ASP A 1104 -25.27 25.83 -22.79
C ASP A 1104 -25.04 26.07 -21.28
N GLU A 1105 -25.11 27.33 -20.83
CA GLU A 1105 -24.98 27.69 -19.42
C GLU A 1105 -26.19 27.22 -18.60
N GLN A 1106 -27.42 27.39 -19.13
CA GLN A 1106 -28.63 26.87 -18.48
C GLN A 1106 -28.58 25.35 -18.32
N ILE A 1107 -28.06 24.65 -19.34
CA ILE A 1107 -27.84 23.21 -19.29
C ILE A 1107 -26.82 22.84 -18.21
N ALA A 1108 -25.67 23.53 -18.17
CA ALA A 1108 -24.62 23.25 -17.21
C ALA A 1108 -25.07 23.50 -15.76
N THR A 1109 -25.80 24.58 -15.50
CA THR A 1109 -26.38 24.89 -14.19
C THR A 1109 -27.40 23.84 -13.77
N SER A 1110 -28.27 23.40 -14.69
CA SER A 1110 -29.24 22.34 -14.40
C SER A 1110 -28.57 20.99 -14.12
N ALA A 1111 -27.50 20.68 -14.87
CA ALA A 1111 -26.69 19.50 -14.64
C ALA A 1111 -26.01 19.54 -13.28
N LEU A 1112 -25.51 20.71 -12.83
CA LEU A 1112 -24.95 20.86 -11.48
C LEU A 1112 -25.98 20.49 -10.41
N TYR A 1113 -27.20 21.01 -10.48
CA TYR A 1113 -28.25 20.72 -9.49
C TYR A 1113 -28.58 19.24 -9.42
N THR A 1114 -28.61 18.59 -10.58
CA THR A 1114 -28.91 17.15 -10.68
C THR A 1114 -27.74 16.29 -10.23
N LEU A 1115 -26.54 16.51 -10.77
CA LEU A 1115 -25.38 15.62 -10.63
C LEU A 1115 -24.57 15.85 -9.36
N ALA A 1116 -24.61 17.07 -8.80
CA ALA A 1116 -23.95 17.40 -7.54
C ALA A 1116 -24.93 17.48 -6.36
N LYS A 1117 -26.20 17.07 -6.57
CA LYS A 1117 -27.28 17.03 -5.56
C LYS A 1117 -27.40 18.35 -4.76
N ILE A 1118 -27.34 19.50 -5.45
CA ILE A 1118 -27.39 20.82 -4.80
C ILE A 1118 -28.77 21.08 -4.21
N ASN A 1119 -28.83 21.47 -2.94
CA ASN A 1119 -30.08 21.86 -2.32
C ASN A 1119 -30.37 23.33 -2.63
N THR A 1120 -31.17 23.62 -3.65
CA THR A 1120 -31.49 25.00 -4.07
C THR A 1120 -32.20 25.85 -3.00
N GLU A 1121 -32.73 25.23 -1.94
CA GLU A 1121 -33.35 25.95 -0.81
C GLU A 1121 -32.31 26.38 0.24
N LYS A 1122 -31.19 25.65 0.34
CA LYS A 1122 -30.14 25.81 1.36
C LYS A 1122 -28.77 26.19 0.81
N ASP A 1123 -28.59 26.19 -0.50
CA ASP A 1123 -27.32 26.46 -1.17
C ASP A 1123 -27.50 27.60 -2.16
N SER A 1124 -26.57 28.56 -2.11
CA SER A 1124 -26.42 29.60 -3.12
C SER A 1124 -25.39 29.16 -4.15
N VAL A 1125 -25.75 29.26 -5.44
CA VAL A 1125 -24.89 28.90 -6.57
C VAL A 1125 -24.58 30.12 -7.42
N THR A 1126 -23.30 30.33 -7.71
CA THR A 1126 -22.82 31.40 -8.60
C THR A 1126 -21.98 30.78 -9.72
N PHE A 1127 -22.31 31.09 -10.97
CA PHE A 1127 -21.45 30.73 -12.10
C PHE A 1127 -20.15 31.55 -12.05
N ASP A 1128 -19.01 30.88 -12.10
CA ASP A 1128 -17.69 31.49 -12.01
C ASP A 1128 -17.11 31.73 -13.41
N GLU A 1129 -16.86 30.66 -14.17
CA GLU A 1129 -16.41 30.76 -15.56
C GLU A 1129 -16.58 29.48 -16.37
N LYS A 1130 -16.39 29.60 -17.69
CA LYS A 1130 -16.28 28.48 -18.64
C LYS A 1130 -14.86 28.41 -19.21
N ARG A 1131 -14.26 27.22 -19.19
CA ARG A 1131 -13.01 26.91 -19.89
C ARG A 1131 -13.23 25.85 -20.96
N ILE A 1132 -12.44 25.92 -22.02
CA ILE A 1132 -12.44 24.91 -23.08
C ILE A 1132 -11.04 24.32 -23.16
N ALA A 1133 -10.95 23.00 -23.13
CA ALA A 1133 -9.69 22.29 -23.30
C ALA A 1133 -9.84 21.17 -24.35
N GLN A 1134 -8.72 20.79 -24.96
CA GLN A 1134 -8.67 19.75 -25.98
C GLN A 1134 -8.32 18.41 -25.33
N ALA A 1135 -9.08 17.38 -25.66
CA ALA A 1135 -8.90 16.01 -25.20
C ALA A 1135 -8.83 15.08 -26.42
N GLY A 1136 -7.61 14.81 -26.89
CA GLY A 1136 -7.39 14.08 -28.15
C GLY A 1136 -8.00 14.82 -29.34
N LYS A 1137 -9.03 14.22 -29.96
CA LYS A 1137 -9.78 14.82 -31.09
C LYS A 1137 -11.00 15.63 -30.66
N ASN A 1138 -11.37 15.55 -29.39
CA ASN A 1138 -12.59 16.17 -28.87
C ASN A 1138 -12.23 17.48 -28.15
N SER A 1139 -13.16 18.43 -28.20
CA SER A 1139 -13.10 19.62 -27.35
C SER A 1139 -14.05 19.43 -26.18
N VAL A 1140 -13.61 19.80 -24.97
CA VAL A 1140 -14.39 19.67 -23.74
C VAL A 1140 -14.60 21.04 -23.13
N SER A 1141 -15.85 21.36 -22.81
CA SER A 1141 -16.22 22.56 -22.04
C SER A 1141 -16.32 22.22 -20.55
N PHE A 1142 -15.64 22.99 -19.72
CA PHE A 1142 -15.66 22.91 -18.25
C PHE A 1142 -16.39 24.12 -17.70
N TYR A 1143 -17.45 23.90 -16.95
CA TYR A 1143 -18.24 24.94 -16.29
C TYR A 1143 -17.96 24.91 -14.80
N PHE A 1144 -17.45 26.02 -14.27
CA PHE A 1144 -17.09 26.15 -12.86
C PHE A 1144 -18.16 26.97 -12.12
N PHE A 1145 -18.54 26.47 -10.95
CA PHE A 1145 -19.54 27.08 -10.09
C PHE A 1145 -18.99 27.20 -8.67
N LYS A 1146 -19.30 28.33 -8.02
CA LYS A 1146 -19.10 28.53 -6.59
C LYS A 1146 -20.40 28.22 -5.86
N VAL A 1147 -20.36 27.31 -4.91
CA VAL A 1147 -21.52 26.90 -4.11
C VAL A 1147 -21.25 27.20 -2.64
N LYS A 1148 -22.19 27.89 -2.00
CA LYS A 1148 -22.10 28.23 -0.57
C LYS A 1148 -23.40 27.88 0.14
N ASN A 1149 -23.28 27.07 1.19
CA ASN A 1149 -24.41 26.73 2.06
C ASN A 1149 -24.86 27.94 2.87
N THR A 1150 -26.17 28.13 3.00
CA THR A 1150 -26.81 29.31 3.61
C THR A 1150 -27.37 29.06 5.00
N ASP A 1151 -27.42 27.81 5.49
CA ASP A 1151 -27.90 27.48 6.84
C ASP A 1151 -26.77 27.57 7.89
N ASP A 1152 -27.10 28.05 9.09
CA ASP A 1152 -26.14 28.47 10.14
C ASP A 1152 -25.89 27.42 11.23
N GLU A 1153 -26.57 26.27 11.20
CA GLU A 1153 -26.54 25.32 12.32
C GLU A 1153 -26.51 23.88 11.81
N ASP A 1154 -25.32 23.27 11.74
CA ASP A 1154 -25.23 21.83 11.97
C ASP A 1154 -23.90 21.45 12.64
N TYR A 1155 -23.98 20.43 13.48
CA TYR A 1155 -22.99 20.04 14.49
C TYR A 1155 -21.57 19.84 13.92
N GLY A 1156 -20.57 20.34 14.66
CA GLY A 1156 -19.15 19.98 14.65
C GLY A 1156 -18.51 19.54 13.32
N TYR A 1157 -17.54 20.33 12.83
CA TYR A 1157 -16.58 20.03 11.73
C TYR A 1157 -16.94 20.49 10.31
N ARG A 1158 -18.19 20.85 9.98
CA ARG A 1158 -18.51 21.47 8.67
C ARG A 1158 -18.46 23.01 8.73
N GLN A 1159 -17.26 23.59 8.62
CA GLN A 1159 -17.11 25.04 8.44
C GLN A 1159 -17.82 25.53 7.16
N LYS A 1160 -18.32 26.78 7.17
CA LYS A 1160 -18.96 27.50 6.04
C LYS A 1160 -18.01 27.75 4.86
N HIS A 1161 -17.49 26.70 4.25
CA HIS A 1161 -16.58 26.85 3.12
C HIS A 1161 -17.36 26.98 1.82
N GLU A 1162 -16.98 27.99 1.03
CA GLU A 1162 -17.34 28.08 -0.38
C GLU A 1162 -16.70 26.88 -1.11
N LYS A 1163 -17.48 26.19 -1.95
CA LYS A 1163 -17.03 25.04 -2.74
C LYS A 1163 -16.92 25.43 -4.20
N LEU A 1164 -15.85 25.00 -4.86
CA LEU A 1164 -15.72 25.03 -6.32
C LEU A 1164 -16.18 23.68 -6.88
N ILE A 1165 -17.22 23.67 -7.71
CA ILE A 1165 -17.73 22.46 -8.38
C ILE A 1165 -17.57 22.63 -9.88
N CYS A 1166 -17.18 21.57 -10.59
CA CYS A 1166 -17.03 21.59 -12.03
C CYS A 1166 -17.87 20.50 -12.72
N ILE A 1167 -18.66 20.91 -13.71
CA ILE A 1167 -19.35 20.00 -14.63
C ILE A 1167 -18.71 20.16 -16.01
N ALA A 1168 -18.26 19.03 -16.58
CA ALA A 1168 -17.62 18.99 -17.89
C ALA A 1168 -18.54 18.35 -18.93
N PHE A 1169 -18.45 18.83 -20.18
CA PHE A 1169 -19.20 18.30 -21.33
C PHE A 1169 -18.29 18.15 -22.55
N VAL A 1170 -18.44 17.04 -23.28
CA VAL A 1170 -17.84 16.91 -24.61
C VAL A 1170 -18.60 17.81 -25.58
N ASN A 1171 -17.91 18.61 -26.39
CA ASN A 1171 -18.52 19.52 -27.35
C ASN A 1171 -18.90 18.79 -28.64
N ASN A 1172 -20.04 19.16 -29.21
CA ASN A 1172 -20.46 18.80 -30.56
C ASN A 1172 -20.55 20.07 -31.41
N GLY A 1173 -19.49 20.36 -32.17
CA GLY A 1173 -19.33 21.64 -32.87
C GLY A 1173 -19.19 22.80 -31.88
N ASN A 1174 -20.08 23.79 -31.99
CA ASN A 1174 -20.07 25.00 -31.13
C ASN A 1174 -20.95 24.88 -29.88
N ARG A 1175 -21.60 23.72 -29.66
CA ARG A 1175 -22.54 23.48 -28.55
C ARG A 1175 -22.03 22.30 -27.70
N ILE A 1176 -22.43 22.24 -26.43
CA ILE A 1176 -22.17 21.06 -25.60
C ILE A 1176 -23.05 19.86 -26.02
N ASN A 1177 -22.54 18.65 -25.87
CA ASN A 1177 -23.34 17.43 -25.94
C ASN A 1177 -23.90 17.11 -24.54
N ALA A 1178 -25.18 17.39 -24.32
CA ALA A 1178 -25.85 17.11 -23.03
C ALA A 1178 -25.93 15.62 -22.68
N GLN A 1179 -25.66 14.71 -23.63
CA GLN A 1179 -25.55 13.27 -23.38
C GLN A 1179 -24.12 12.83 -23.02
N ALA A 1180 -23.10 13.69 -23.09
CA ALA A 1180 -21.72 13.36 -22.81
C ALA A 1180 -21.11 14.31 -21.76
N TYR A 1181 -21.37 14.01 -20.50
CA TYR A 1181 -21.06 14.87 -19.35
C TYR A 1181 -20.31 14.13 -18.23
N LYS A 1182 -19.61 14.86 -17.38
CA LYS A 1182 -19.00 14.32 -16.16
C LYS A 1182 -19.09 15.33 -15.03
N ASN A 1183 -19.54 14.87 -13.86
CA ASN A 1183 -19.30 15.60 -12.62
C ASN A 1183 -17.84 15.36 -12.25
N VAL A 1184 -17.02 16.42 -12.30
CA VAL A 1184 -15.56 16.31 -12.14
C VAL A 1184 -15.14 16.32 -10.67
N GLY A 1185 -16.08 16.62 -9.76
CA GLY A 1185 -15.84 16.63 -8.34
C GLY A 1185 -15.91 18.03 -7.73
N THR A 1186 -15.73 18.06 -6.41
CA THR A 1186 -15.92 19.24 -5.57
C THR A 1186 -14.63 19.54 -4.82
N ARG A 1187 -14.22 20.82 -4.78
CA ARG A 1187 -13.09 21.29 -3.97
C ARG A 1187 -13.53 22.37 -3.00
N VAL A 1188 -13.12 22.23 -1.75
CA VAL A 1188 -13.32 23.25 -0.71
C VAL A 1188 -12.37 24.41 -0.97
N ILE A 1189 -12.88 25.64 -1.04
CA ILE A 1189 -12.05 26.84 -1.20
C ILE A 1189 -11.61 27.29 0.19
N SER A 1190 -10.35 26.98 0.53
CA SER A 1190 -9.66 27.47 1.72
C SER A 1190 -8.91 28.79 1.46
N ASP A 1191 -8.36 28.96 0.25
CA ASP A 1191 -7.66 30.16 -0.21
C ASP A 1191 -8.13 30.54 -1.63
N GLN A 1192 -8.48 31.83 -1.82
CA GLN A 1192 -8.92 32.34 -3.11
C GLN A 1192 -7.77 32.38 -4.14
N ASP A 1193 -6.51 32.48 -3.70
CA ASP A 1193 -5.35 32.52 -4.59
C ASP A 1193 -5.07 31.15 -5.24
N GLU A 1194 -5.59 30.05 -4.69
CA GLU A 1194 -5.39 28.69 -5.21
C GLU A 1194 -6.45 28.25 -6.24
N ILE A 1195 -7.56 28.98 -6.35
CA ILE A 1195 -8.69 28.63 -7.25
C ILE A 1195 -8.23 28.38 -8.69
N GLU A 1196 -7.35 29.24 -9.20
CA GLU A 1196 -6.82 29.12 -10.56
C GLU A 1196 -6.02 27.84 -10.78
N ASN A 1197 -5.25 27.43 -9.77
CA ASN A 1197 -4.50 26.18 -9.80
C ASN A 1197 -5.42 24.97 -9.67
N TYR A 1198 -6.48 25.05 -8.86
CA TYR A 1198 -7.50 24.00 -8.77
C TYR A 1198 -8.21 23.81 -10.11
N LYS A 1199 -8.65 24.88 -10.78
CA LYS A 1199 -9.26 24.79 -12.11
C LYS A 1199 -8.35 24.12 -13.13
N LYS A 1200 -7.05 24.47 -13.15
CA LYS A 1200 -6.07 23.84 -14.04
C LYS A 1200 -5.92 22.34 -13.74
N THR A 1201 -5.85 21.99 -12.46
CA THR A 1201 -5.71 20.60 -11.98
C THR A 1201 -6.94 19.75 -12.33
N ILE A 1202 -8.14 20.30 -12.12
CA ILE A 1202 -9.41 19.68 -12.49
C ILE A 1202 -9.45 19.38 -13.98
N ILE A 1203 -9.08 20.35 -14.84
CA ILE A 1203 -9.05 20.15 -16.30
C ILE A 1203 -8.04 19.06 -16.69
N ASP A 1204 -6.81 19.15 -16.18
CA ASP A 1204 -5.73 18.21 -16.50
C ASP A 1204 -6.05 16.77 -16.08
N SER A 1205 -6.50 16.59 -14.83
CA SER A 1205 -6.93 15.28 -14.30
C SER A 1205 -8.10 14.69 -15.08
N THR A 1206 -9.07 15.51 -15.46
CA THR A 1206 -10.24 15.04 -16.21
C THR A 1206 -9.86 14.52 -17.58
N ILE A 1207 -9.04 15.28 -18.32
CA ILE A 1207 -8.66 14.97 -19.70
C ILE A 1207 -7.70 13.78 -19.76
N ASN A 1208 -6.83 13.65 -18.76
CA ASN A 1208 -5.81 12.62 -18.71
C ASN A 1208 -6.14 11.50 -17.71
N SER A 1209 -7.38 11.39 -17.24
CA SER A 1209 -7.81 10.39 -16.25
C SER A 1209 -7.52 8.94 -16.66
N GLY A 1210 -7.50 8.64 -17.97
CA GLY A 1210 -7.12 7.33 -18.49
C GLY A 1210 -5.60 7.07 -18.57
N LYS A 1211 -4.76 7.90 -17.95
CA LYS A 1211 -3.29 7.79 -17.98
C LYS A 1211 -2.78 7.37 -16.61
N ALA A 1212 -2.67 6.06 -16.37
CA ALA A 1212 -2.42 5.45 -15.07
C ALA A 1212 -1.19 6.02 -14.32
N ARG A 1213 -0.14 6.43 -15.05
CA ARG A 1213 1.10 6.99 -14.47
C ARG A 1213 1.06 8.51 -14.22
N ALA A 1214 0.02 9.20 -14.67
CA ALA A 1214 -0.06 10.65 -14.59
C ALA A 1214 -0.48 11.12 -13.20
N THR A 1215 0.25 12.09 -12.64
CA THR A 1215 -0.12 12.81 -11.42
C THR A 1215 -0.76 14.14 -11.77
N PHE A 1216 -1.72 14.61 -10.97
CA PHE A 1216 -2.39 15.88 -11.23
C PHE A 1216 -2.29 16.81 -10.03
N GLY A 1217 -2.08 18.10 -10.32
CA GLY A 1217 -1.88 19.12 -9.30
C GLY A 1217 -0.40 19.31 -8.97
N LYS A 1218 -0.11 20.38 -8.22
CA LYS A 1218 1.22 20.52 -7.62
C LYS A 1218 1.28 19.55 -6.44
N ARG A 1219 2.43 18.93 -6.24
CA ARG A 1219 2.73 18.22 -5.00
C ARG A 1219 2.67 19.24 -3.86
N SER A 1220 1.50 19.39 -3.23
CA SER A 1220 1.36 20.26 -2.08
C SER A 1220 2.19 19.65 -0.93
N ASN A 1221 2.81 20.49 -0.11
CA ASN A 1221 3.84 20.11 0.87
C ASN A 1221 3.55 18.78 1.61
N ARG A 1222 4.25 17.72 1.22
CA ARG A 1222 4.68 16.51 1.97
C ARG A 1222 3.68 15.77 2.89
N TYR A 1223 2.40 16.14 2.96
CA TYR A 1223 1.41 15.49 3.83
C TYR A 1223 0.37 14.62 3.10
N GLU A 1224 0.34 14.61 1.76
CA GLU A 1224 -0.54 13.74 0.97
C GLU A 1224 -0.18 12.22 1.03
N GLY A 1225 0.73 11.83 1.95
CA GLY A 1225 1.05 10.43 2.22
C GLY A 1225 0.09 9.75 3.22
N MET A 1226 -0.84 10.50 3.83
CA MET A 1226 -1.81 9.97 4.81
C MET A 1226 -3.28 10.27 4.47
N ASP A 1227 -3.57 11.16 3.52
CA ASP A 1227 -4.95 11.57 3.18
C ASP A 1227 -5.73 10.55 2.32
N GLY A 1228 -5.20 9.33 2.15
CA GLY A 1228 -5.92 8.21 1.52
C GLY A 1228 -6.73 7.36 2.49
N PHE A 1229 -6.71 7.68 3.80
CA PHE A 1229 -7.35 6.90 4.86
C PHE A 1229 -8.19 7.74 5.84
N GLU A 1230 -8.43 9.02 5.55
CA GLU A 1230 -9.30 9.88 6.37
C GLU A 1230 -10.47 10.41 5.54
N ASP A 1231 -11.39 9.52 5.16
CA ASP A 1231 -12.79 9.92 4.87
C ASP A 1231 -13.79 8.78 5.21
N GLU A 1232 -13.45 7.93 6.19
CA GLU A 1232 -14.40 7.08 6.90
C GLU A 1232 -14.25 7.29 8.41
N GLY A 1233 -15.27 7.93 9.01
CA GLY A 1233 -15.50 7.90 10.45
C GLY A 1233 -14.93 9.05 11.28
N LEU A 1234 -15.67 10.15 11.34
CA LEU A 1234 -15.90 10.88 12.61
C LEU A 1234 -17.40 10.99 12.87
#